data_AF-A0A2N3CPG0-F1
#
_entry.id   AF-A0A2N3CPG0-F1
#
_cell.length_a   1.000
_cell.length_b   1.000
_cell.length_c   1.000
_cell.angle_alpha   90.00
_cell.angle_beta   90.00
_cell.angle_gamma   90.00
#
_symmetry.space_group_name_H-M   'P 1'
#
loop_
_entity.id
_entity.type
_entity.pdbx_description
1 polymer ?
#
loop_
_entity_poly.entity_id
_entity_poly.type
_entity_poly.pdbx_seq_one_letter_code
_entity_poly.pdbx_strand_id
1 'polypeptide(L)'
;MGRRRRHTDGGEIALMAVTTKAMGAFLILMIFGFKYYVADMEGAREAEELTERLAETREAVERAADRARRGEYTEEEMAAVLAALLEAEEALAAAEALVAQLKARLDQALSAIRRLEEENARLSEENLALRAENERLVEENVALADAVAALAAEVEALQGEVARLTAELAAAAQQLAEAEARLAQAEAENAALRARNAQIEVELARLRSENQALQAEIAQMRQELQALRARNAQLQAENDALHRQVADLSAEVAWLREQLSRAQLVPPLLADYRYENCPGAAVRLSVARQPRRDVAVPEPLVPSGDAVPWSPVVRGMGPDLPPGSTVRYAGGERAGGFTTMWLDSPGEGERFAFWLKWVNALPGGDLTCTGAFSLFGRDARLTVSTLEIEETRPTYLVAVLEHSAGALTEVTLDDTQRQWLHDYLARSPCDALACAPGAPKHRDETVRLVVARLRDQVLNPGTNPTPEEIARGNTVLSELARLVVDGEDLATAKRWSDLIGINNRGGRPGEMTAEEVAEFEAWLEAGGAPPLVAAEFARRSLDGWWLRVHALNRLAGAGIRRPDAVPPTEAREMVGGAGVPRDFRDGLAEMLESGVLDEAGARRWVEVFGNAQRVSRDARPDGRLLGEAMRTMLQAGVPRSVADLAFRMMTAGTLAPEEVLSLLRESGLRRD
;
A
#
# COMPACT_ATOMS: atom_id res chain seq x y z
N MET A 1 41.85 -59.44 -74.07
CA MET A 1 42.53 -60.73 -74.32
C MET A 1 41.64 -61.57 -75.24
N GLY A 2 42.17 -62.02 -76.39
CA GLY A 2 41.62 -63.08 -77.27
C GLY A 2 40.38 -62.70 -78.10
N ARG A 3 40.23 -63.06 -79.38
CA ARG A 3 41.09 -63.76 -80.34
C ARG A 3 40.42 -63.56 -81.72
N ARG A 4 41.17 -63.14 -82.74
CA ARG A 4 40.74 -63.10 -84.16
C ARG A 4 40.50 -64.52 -84.68
N ARG A 5 39.48 -64.72 -85.52
CA ARG A 5 39.51 -65.72 -86.61
C ARG A 5 38.81 -65.16 -87.87
N ARG A 6 39.57 -65.15 -88.97
CA ARG A 6 39.09 -64.88 -90.34
C ARG A 6 38.40 -66.13 -90.88
N HIS A 7 37.29 -65.93 -91.60
CA HIS A 7 36.60 -66.95 -92.39
C HIS A 7 37.22 -67.06 -93.79
N THR A 8 37.14 -68.24 -94.41
CA THR A 8 37.84 -68.63 -95.65
C THR A 8 36.82 -69.15 -96.67
N ASP A 9 36.55 -68.39 -97.73
CA ASP A 9 35.58 -68.72 -98.80
C ASP A 9 36.22 -69.30 -100.09
N GLY A 10 37.47 -69.78 -100.04
CA GLY A 10 38.21 -70.17 -101.26
C GLY A 10 38.09 -71.64 -101.71
N GLY A 11 37.57 -72.54 -100.87
CA GLY A 11 37.69 -73.99 -101.08
C GLY A 11 36.58 -74.62 -101.94
N GLU A 12 35.35 -74.13 -101.84
CA GLU A 12 34.19 -74.83 -102.41
C GLU A 12 34.01 -74.58 -103.91
N ILE A 13 34.39 -73.39 -104.40
CA ILE A 13 34.27 -73.02 -105.82
C ILE A 13 35.23 -73.85 -106.71
N ALA A 14 36.40 -74.20 -106.19
CA ALA A 14 37.40 -74.97 -106.93
C ALA A 14 37.01 -76.46 -107.10
N LEU A 15 36.32 -77.04 -106.12
CA LEU A 15 35.94 -78.46 -106.13
C LEU A 15 34.78 -78.74 -107.11
N MET A 16 33.80 -77.83 -107.17
CA MET A 16 32.61 -77.96 -108.03
C MET A 16 32.95 -77.88 -109.54
N ALA A 17 33.99 -77.13 -109.90
CA ALA A 17 34.44 -77.00 -111.29
C ALA A 17 35.14 -78.26 -111.81
N VAL A 18 35.85 -78.99 -110.94
CA VAL A 18 36.61 -80.21 -111.32
C VAL A 18 35.68 -81.41 -111.53
N THR A 19 34.68 -81.58 -110.68
CA THR A 19 33.71 -82.69 -110.76
C THR A 19 32.86 -82.62 -112.03
N THR A 20 32.41 -81.43 -112.40
CA THR A 20 31.56 -81.23 -113.58
C THR A 20 32.29 -81.55 -114.90
N LYS A 21 33.59 -81.26 -114.97
CA LYS A 21 34.42 -81.54 -116.17
C LYS A 21 34.71 -83.04 -116.34
N ALA A 22 34.88 -83.77 -115.24
CA ALA A 22 35.12 -85.21 -115.25
C ALA A 22 33.89 -86.00 -115.72
N MET A 23 32.68 -85.60 -115.28
CA MET A 23 31.43 -86.24 -115.70
C MET A 23 31.14 -86.08 -117.19
N GLY A 24 31.48 -84.92 -117.78
CA GLY A 24 31.31 -84.68 -119.23
C GLY A 24 32.18 -85.58 -120.12
N ALA A 25 33.42 -85.87 -119.71
CA ALA A 25 34.32 -86.74 -120.47
C ALA A 25 33.88 -88.22 -120.47
N PHE A 26 33.29 -88.68 -119.37
CA PHE A 26 32.82 -90.06 -119.23
C PHE A 26 31.59 -90.35 -120.11
N LEU A 27 30.64 -89.40 -120.18
CA LEU A 27 29.44 -89.52 -121.02
C LEU A 27 29.77 -89.61 -122.52
N ILE A 28 30.78 -88.87 -122.98
CA ILE A 28 31.20 -88.90 -124.39
C ILE A 28 31.82 -90.26 -124.75
N LEU A 29 32.66 -90.83 -123.88
CA LEU A 29 33.28 -92.15 -124.10
C LEU A 29 32.25 -93.28 -124.19
N MET A 30 31.20 -93.22 -123.36
CA MET A 30 30.16 -94.25 -123.34
C MET A 30 29.28 -94.23 -124.61
N ILE A 31 28.99 -93.04 -125.16
CA ILE A 31 28.19 -92.88 -126.38
C ILE A 31 28.91 -93.45 -127.61
N PHE A 32 30.24 -93.32 -127.70
CA PHE A 32 31.01 -93.89 -128.81
C PHE A 32 31.24 -95.40 -128.67
N GLY A 33 31.34 -95.93 -127.43
CA GLY A 33 31.63 -97.34 -127.18
C GLY A 33 30.51 -98.31 -127.57
N PHE A 34 29.25 -97.89 -127.51
CA PHE A 34 28.10 -98.78 -127.75
C PHE A 34 27.86 -99.15 -129.22
N LYS A 35 28.48 -98.45 -130.19
CA LYS A 35 28.24 -98.68 -131.63
C LYS A 35 28.98 -99.89 -132.21
N TYR A 36 29.85 -100.54 -131.44
CA TYR A 36 30.75 -101.61 -131.91
C TYR A 36 30.45 -103.01 -131.35
N TYR A 37 29.31 -103.22 -130.68
CA TYR A 37 28.94 -104.54 -130.17
C TYR A 37 28.14 -105.31 -131.23
N VAL A 38 28.82 -106.13 -132.04
CA VAL A 38 28.20 -107.08 -132.96
C VAL A 38 28.22 -108.46 -132.30
N ALA A 39 27.02 -109.02 -132.05
CA ALA A 39 26.87 -110.37 -131.53
C ALA A 39 27.24 -111.40 -132.61
N ASP A 40 28.10 -112.33 -132.23
CA ASP A 40 28.70 -113.38 -133.05
C ASP A 40 27.64 -114.35 -133.60
N MET A 41 27.57 -114.47 -134.93
CA MET A 41 26.59 -115.30 -135.66
C MET A 41 27.23 -116.61 -136.17
N GLU A 42 28.03 -117.28 -135.35
CA GLU A 42 28.61 -118.59 -135.69
C GLU A 42 27.54 -119.66 -135.92
N GLY A 43 26.45 -119.66 -135.13
CA GLY A 43 25.40 -120.67 -135.22
C GLY A 43 24.58 -120.64 -136.52
N ALA A 44 24.55 -119.51 -137.24
CA ALA A 44 23.87 -119.41 -138.53
C ALA A 44 24.68 -120.05 -139.67
N ARG A 45 26.02 -119.95 -139.60
CA ARG A 45 26.91 -120.55 -140.61
C ARG A 45 26.98 -122.07 -140.48
N GLU A 46 27.02 -122.59 -139.26
CA GLU A 46 27.01 -124.05 -139.02
C GLU A 46 25.71 -124.71 -139.49
N ALA A 47 24.57 -124.01 -139.40
CA ALA A 47 23.28 -124.53 -139.88
C ALA A 47 23.19 -124.60 -141.42
N GLU A 48 23.76 -123.62 -142.14
CA GLU A 48 23.72 -123.55 -143.60
C GLU A 48 24.58 -124.64 -144.26
N GLU A 49 25.81 -124.85 -143.76
CA GLU A 49 26.75 -125.87 -144.26
C GLU A 49 26.22 -127.30 -144.07
N LEU A 50 25.49 -127.56 -142.98
CA LEU A 50 24.87 -128.86 -142.70
C LEU A 50 23.61 -129.10 -143.55
N THR A 51 22.88 -128.03 -143.89
CA THR A 51 21.73 -128.12 -144.79
C THR A 51 22.18 -128.51 -146.20
N GLU A 52 23.31 -127.97 -146.65
CA GLU A 52 23.95 -128.32 -147.93
C GLU A 52 24.43 -129.78 -147.94
N ARG A 53 25.14 -130.24 -146.90
CA ARG A 53 25.56 -131.65 -146.76
C ARG A 53 24.40 -132.64 -146.65
N LEU A 54 23.30 -132.28 -145.98
CA LEU A 54 22.08 -133.09 -145.90
C LEU A 54 21.36 -133.17 -147.25
N ALA A 55 21.39 -132.09 -148.05
CA ALA A 55 20.83 -132.09 -149.40
C ALA A 55 21.63 -132.99 -150.35
N GLU A 56 22.97 -132.90 -150.32
CA GLU A 56 23.87 -133.74 -151.12
C GLU A 56 23.74 -135.24 -150.78
N THR A 57 23.71 -135.58 -149.49
CA THR A 57 23.51 -136.97 -149.04
C THR A 57 22.11 -137.48 -149.37
N ARG A 58 21.06 -136.66 -149.25
CA ARG A 58 19.70 -137.02 -149.68
C ARG A 58 19.64 -137.32 -151.18
N GLU A 59 20.27 -136.50 -152.00
CA GLU A 59 20.33 -136.72 -153.45
C GLU A 59 21.15 -137.98 -153.80
N ALA A 60 22.20 -138.28 -153.03
CA ALA A 60 22.96 -139.53 -153.17
C ALA A 60 22.11 -140.76 -152.80
N VAL A 61 21.32 -140.71 -151.72
CA VAL A 61 20.41 -141.76 -151.26
C VAL A 61 19.26 -141.99 -152.25
N GLU A 62 18.64 -140.93 -152.77
CA GLU A 62 17.59 -141.04 -153.80
C GLU A 62 18.14 -141.64 -155.10
N ARG A 63 19.32 -141.18 -155.55
CA ARG A 63 20.00 -141.79 -156.71
C ARG A 63 20.35 -143.26 -156.47
N ALA A 64 20.66 -143.66 -155.24
CA ALA A 64 20.90 -145.05 -154.89
C ALA A 64 19.60 -145.89 -154.88
N ALA A 65 18.51 -145.36 -154.32
CA ALA A 65 17.20 -146.00 -154.25
C ALA A 65 16.54 -146.22 -155.64
N ASP A 66 16.69 -145.26 -156.57
CA ASP A 66 16.17 -145.36 -157.94
C ASP A 66 16.94 -146.32 -158.83
N ARG A 67 18.21 -146.57 -158.49
CA ARG A 67 19.00 -147.62 -159.11
C ARG A 67 18.61 -148.98 -158.55
N ALA A 68 18.36 -149.09 -157.23
CA ALA A 68 18.03 -150.35 -156.56
C ALA A 68 16.82 -151.08 -157.19
N ARG A 69 15.89 -150.30 -157.76
CA ARG A 69 14.70 -150.82 -158.44
C ARG A 69 14.95 -151.43 -159.83
N ARG A 70 16.11 -151.23 -160.45
CA ARG A 70 16.37 -151.59 -161.87
C ARG A 70 17.13 -152.90 -162.11
N GLY A 71 17.59 -153.58 -161.06
CA GLY A 71 17.82 -155.03 -161.05
C GLY A 71 18.88 -155.58 -162.01
N GLU A 72 20.15 -155.29 -161.76
CA GLU A 72 21.34 -156.13 -161.98
C GLU A 72 22.43 -155.50 -161.09
N TYR A 73 22.97 -156.24 -160.11
CA TYR A 73 23.89 -155.68 -159.11
C TYR A 73 25.15 -156.52 -158.93
N THR A 74 26.29 -155.84 -158.98
CA THR A 74 27.63 -156.36 -158.68
C THR A 74 28.02 -156.08 -157.23
N GLU A 75 28.97 -156.85 -156.66
CA GLU A 75 29.41 -156.72 -155.25
C GLU A 75 29.93 -155.31 -154.89
N GLU A 76 30.58 -154.61 -155.82
CA GLU A 76 31.07 -153.23 -155.61
C GLU A 76 29.92 -152.22 -155.39
N GLU A 77 28.80 -152.43 -156.05
CA GLU A 77 27.65 -151.52 -156.01
C GLU A 77 26.85 -151.64 -154.70
N MET A 78 26.81 -152.84 -154.10
CA MET A 78 26.22 -153.05 -152.77
C MET A 78 27.07 -152.39 -151.67
N ALA A 79 28.40 -152.43 -151.82
CA ALA A 79 29.32 -151.77 -150.88
C ALA A 79 29.16 -150.23 -150.88
N ALA A 80 28.92 -149.63 -152.06
CA ALA A 80 28.69 -148.19 -152.18
C ALA A 80 27.39 -147.71 -151.49
N VAL A 81 26.32 -148.51 -151.53
CA VAL A 81 25.05 -148.18 -150.84
C VAL A 81 25.21 -148.28 -149.33
N LEU A 82 25.89 -149.31 -148.82
CA LEU A 82 26.20 -149.45 -147.40
C LEU A 82 27.08 -148.30 -146.90
N ALA A 83 28.07 -147.88 -147.68
CA ALA A 83 28.92 -146.74 -147.36
C ALA A 83 28.10 -145.42 -147.27
N ALA A 84 27.20 -145.18 -148.22
CA ALA A 84 26.35 -143.99 -148.19
C ALA A 84 25.33 -143.99 -147.03
N LEU A 85 24.83 -145.16 -146.62
CA LEU A 85 23.95 -145.29 -145.45
C LEU A 85 24.70 -145.02 -144.14
N LEU A 86 25.93 -145.53 -144.01
CA LEU A 86 26.80 -145.22 -142.88
C LEU A 86 27.13 -143.73 -142.80
N GLU A 87 27.44 -143.09 -143.94
CA GLU A 87 27.73 -141.66 -144.03
C GLU A 87 26.49 -140.81 -143.69
N ALA A 88 25.29 -141.24 -144.10
CA ALA A 88 24.05 -140.58 -143.72
C ALA A 88 23.70 -140.73 -142.23
N GLU A 89 23.99 -141.89 -141.62
CA GLU A 89 23.84 -142.09 -140.17
C GLU A 89 24.83 -141.21 -139.38
N GLU A 90 26.07 -141.09 -139.82
CA GLU A 90 27.06 -140.18 -139.20
C GLU A 90 26.65 -138.71 -139.32
N ALA A 91 26.15 -138.29 -140.49
CA ALA A 91 25.66 -136.93 -140.71
C ALA A 91 24.43 -136.61 -139.86
N LEU A 92 23.50 -137.56 -139.69
CA LEU A 92 22.34 -137.41 -138.82
C LEU A 92 22.77 -137.30 -137.36
N ALA A 93 23.70 -138.14 -136.90
CA ALA A 93 24.23 -138.07 -135.54
C ALA A 93 24.92 -136.72 -135.27
N ALA A 94 25.65 -136.17 -136.24
CA ALA A 94 26.25 -134.84 -136.16
C ALA A 94 25.19 -133.72 -136.08
N ALA A 95 24.13 -133.81 -136.88
CA ALA A 95 23.01 -132.86 -136.85
C ALA A 95 22.28 -132.91 -135.50
N GLU A 96 22.03 -134.11 -134.95
CA GLU A 96 21.42 -134.28 -133.64
C GLU A 96 22.29 -133.70 -132.51
N ALA A 97 23.62 -133.88 -132.59
CA ALA A 97 24.56 -133.29 -131.64
C ALA A 97 24.55 -131.75 -131.68
N LEU A 98 24.53 -131.14 -132.87
CA LEU A 98 24.44 -129.69 -133.02
C LEU A 98 23.10 -129.15 -132.51
N VAL A 99 21.99 -129.84 -132.80
CA VAL A 99 20.67 -129.47 -132.24
C VAL A 99 20.69 -129.53 -130.72
N ALA A 100 21.35 -130.53 -130.12
CA ALA A 100 21.52 -130.60 -128.66
C ALA A 100 22.36 -129.42 -128.12
N GLN A 101 23.44 -129.05 -128.81
CA GLN A 101 24.28 -127.90 -128.44
C GLN A 101 23.54 -126.56 -128.55
N LEU A 102 22.80 -126.36 -129.65
CA LEU A 102 21.99 -125.16 -129.87
C LEU A 102 20.87 -125.05 -128.83
N LYS A 103 20.23 -126.17 -128.46
CA LYS A 103 19.26 -126.21 -127.35
C LYS A 103 19.92 -125.81 -126.03
N ALA A 104 21.09 -126.36 -125.72
CA ALA A 104 21.82 -125.99 -124.49
C ALA A 104 22.22 -124.51 -124.46
N ARG A 105 22.67 -123.95 -125.59
CA ARG A 105 22.97 -122.51 -125.72
C ARG A 105 21.70 -121.65 -125.61
N LEU A 106 20.60 -122.07 -126.22
CA LEU A 106 19.31 -121.41 -126.11
C LEU A 106 18.82 -121.40 -124.64
N ASP A 107 18.89 -122.53 -123.95
CA ASP A 107 18.55 -122.64 -122.53
C ASP A 107 19.46 -121.76 -121.66
N GLN A 108 20.76 -121.70 -121.96
CA GLN A 108 21.70 -120.82 -121.29
C GLN A 108 21.36 -119.33 -121.53
N ALA A 109 21.08 -118.94 -122.77
CA ALA A 109 20.69 -117.58 -123.13
C ALA A 109 19.37 -117.19 -122.46
N LEU A 110 18.37 -118.08 -122.46
CA LEU A 110 17.11 -117.88 -121.74
C LEU A 110 17.34 -117.74 -120.24
N SER A 111 18.25 -118.52 -119.64
CA SER A 111 18.62 -118.37 -118.22
C SER A 111 19.34 -117.05 -117.92
N ALA A 112 20.12 -116.52 -118.87
CA ALA A 112 20.82 -115.26 -118.73
C ALA A 112 19.86 -114.07 -118.89
N ILE A 113 18.93 -114.15 -119.86
CA ILE A 113 17.85 -113.17 -120.03
C ILE A 113 17.01 -113.11 -118.76
N ARG A 114 16.55 -114.25 -118.21
CA ARG A 114 15.80 -114.27 -116.95
C ARG A 114 16.56 -113.62 -115.79
N ARG A 115 17.86 -113.91 -115.64
CA ARG A 115 18.71 -113.28 -114.61
C ARG A 115 18.84 -111.77 -114.80
N LEU A 116 19.02 -111.31 -116.03
CA LEU A 116 19.10 -109.88 -116.34
C LEU A 116 17.74 -109.19 -116.15
N GLU A 117 16.63 -109.86 -116.46
CA GLU A 117 15.28 -109.36 -116.20
C GLU A 117 15.03 -109.24 -114.69
N GLU A 118 15.42 -110.24 -113.90
CA GLU A 118 15.35 -110.20 -112.43
C GLU A 118 16.24 -109.10 -111.84
N GLU A 119 17.48 -108.93 -112.34
CA GLU A 119 18.39 -107.88 -111.89
C GLU A 119 17.89 -106.48 -112.29
N ASN A 120 17.36 -106.32 -113.50
CA ASN A 120 16.79 -105.06 -113.96
C ASN A 120 15.51 -104.72 -113.18
N ALA A 121 14.68 -105.71 -112.84
CA ALA A 121 13.54 -105.52 -111.95
C ALA A 121 14.00 -105.04 -110.56
N ARG A 122 15.00 -105.71 -109.97
CA ARG A 122 15.57 -105.33 -108.66
C ARG A 122 16.18 -103.93 -108.68
N LEU A 123 16.96 -103.60 -109.70
CA LEU A 123 17.58 -102.27 -109.84
C LEU A 123 16.51 -101.18 -110.07
N SER A 124 15.44 -101.49 -110.80
CA SER A 124 14.31 -100.59 -110.98
C SER A 124 13.59 -100.32 -109.65
N GLU A 125 13.34 -101.36 -108.85
CA GLU A 125 12.78 -101.23 -107.50
C GLU A 125 13.70 -100.42 -106.57
N GLU A 126 15.00 -100.67 -106.59
CA GLU A 126 15.99 -99.92 -105.83
C GLU A 126 16.05 -98.44 -106.27
N ASN A 127 15.95 -98.16 -107.57
CA ASN A 127 15.91 -96.79 -108.08
C ASN A 127 14.64 -96.06 -107.63
N LEU A 128 13.50 -96.75 -107.62
CA LEU A 128 12.24 -96.20 -107.12
C LEU A 128 12.32 -95.91 -105.62
N ALA A 129 12.90 -96.83 -104.83
CA ALA A 129 13.09 -96.64 -103.39
C ALA A 129 14.02 -95.45 -103.08
N LEU A 130 15.15 -95.34 -103.78
CA LEU A 130 16.09 -94.22 -103.62
C LEU A 130 15.49 -92.88 -104.05
N ARG A 131 14.64 -92.86 -105.09
CA ARG A 131 13.90 -91.64 -105.48
C ARG A 131 12.92 -91.22 -104.41
N ALA A 132 12.13 -92.16 -103.87
CA ALA A 132 11.21 -91.87 -102.78
C ALA A 132 11.95 -91.37 -101.52
N GLU A 133 13.10 -91.95 -101.21
CA GLU A 133 13.94 -91.46 -100.11
C GLU A 133 14.51 -90.06 -100.39
N ASN A 134 14.95 -89.79 -101.62
CA ASN A 134 15.43 -88.47 -102.02
C ASN A 134 14.32 -87.42 -101.92
N GLU A 135 13.11 -87.72 -102.41
CA GLU A 135 11.93 -86.87 -102.28
C GLU A 135 11.63 -86.57 -100.80
N ARG A 136 11.63 -87.59 -99.93
CA ARG A 136 11.45 -87.41 -98.48
C ARG A 136 12.54 -86.51 -97.87
N LEU A 137 13.80 -86.71 -98.23
CA LEU A 137 14.91 -85.88 -97.72
C LEU A 137 14.85 -84.45 -98.25
N VAL A 138 14.36 -84.24 -99.47
CA VAL A 138 14.11 -82.89 -100.00
C VAL A 138 13.00 -82.20 -99.22
N GLU A 139 11.88 -82.90 -98.96
CA GLU A 139 10.79 -82.39 -98.12
C GLU A 139 11.27 -82.07 -96.69
N GLU A 140 12.06 -82.94 -96.08
CA GLU A 140 12.65 -82.72 -94.75
C GLU A 140 13.60 -81.51 -94.75
N ASN A 141 14.43 -81.35 -95.78
CA ASN A 141 15.31 -80.18 -95.91
C ASN A 141 14.51 -78.88 -96.07
N VAL A 142 13.41 -78.89 -96.83
CA VAL A 142 12.52 -77.73 -96.95
C VAL A 142 11.88 -77.41 -95.60
N ALA A 143 11.35 -78.42 -94.90
CA ALA A 143 10.75 -78.22 -93.57
C ALA A 143 11.77 -77.69 -92.55
N LEU A 144 13.00 -78.18 -92.57
CA LEU A 144 14.09 -77.68 -91.71
C LEU A 144 14.50 -76.25 -92.09
N ALA A 145 14.56 -75.92 -93.38
CA ALA A 145 14.85 -74.56 -93.82
C ALA A 145 13.77 -73.57 -93.36
N ASP A 146 12.50 -73.95 -93.47
CA ASP A 146 11.37 -73.16 -92.98
C ASP A 146 11.41 -73.00 -91.45
N ALA A 147 11.74 -74.06 -90.71
CA ALA A 147 11.91 -74.00 -89.26
C ALA A 147 13.07 -73.08 -88.84
N VAL A 148 14.20 -73.12 -89.55
CA VAL A 148 15.33 -72.21 -89.33
C VAL A 148 14.94 -70.77 -89.63
N ALA A 149 14.20 -70.51 -90.71
CA ALA A 149 13.71 -69.18 -91.04
C ALA A 149 12.74 -68.64 -89.97
N ALA A 150 11.83 -69.48 -89.46
CA ALA A 150 10.91 -69.13 -88.39
C ALA A 150 11.65 -68.81 -87.08
N LEU A 151 12.62 -69.64 -86.68
CA LEU A 151 13.44 -69.40 -85.49
C LEU A 151 14.30 -68.13 -85.63
N ALA A 152 14.84 -67.86 -86.83
CA ALA A 152 15.58 -66.63 -87.08
C ALA A 152 14.69 -65.39 -86.91
N ALA A 153 13.46 -65.43 -87.43
CA ALA A 153 12.49 -64.35 -87.25
C ALA A 153 12.08 -64.17 -85.77
N GLU A 154 11.92 -65.27 -85.03
CA GLU A 154 11.64 -65.21 -83.59
C GLU A 154 12.80 -64.60 -82.80
N VAL A 155 14.05 -64.96 -83.13
CA VAL A 155 15.25 -64.36 -82.52
C VAL A 155 15.30 -62.85 -82.80
N GLU A 156 15.01 -62.43 -84.03
CA GLU A 156 14.99 -61.00 -84.39
C GLU A 156 13.88 -60.25 -83.61
N ALA A 157 12.69 -60.84 -83.49
CA ALA A 157 11.60 -60.28 -82.71
C ALA A 157 11.96 -60.15 -81.21
N LEU A 158 12.56 -61.19 -80.62
CA LEU A 158 13.02 -61.18 -79.23
C LEU A 158 14.15 -60.18 -79.00
N GLN A 159 15.07 -60.01 -79.96
CA GLN A 159 16.08 -58.96 -79.90
C GLN A 159 15.45 -57.55 -79.91
N GLY A 160 14.41 -57.35 -80.73
CA GLY A 160 13.62 -56.12 -80.73
C GLY A 160 12.93 -55.86 -79.38
N GLU A 161 12.36 -56.90 -78.77
CA GLU A 161 11.73 -56.79 -77.45
C GLU A 161 12.75 -56.49 -76.35
N VAL A 162 13.91 -57.16 -76.36
CA VAL A 162 15.01 -56.88 -75.42
C VAL A 162 15.48 -55.43 -75.56
N ALA A 163 15.63 -54.93 -76.78
CA ALA A 163 16.01 -53.54 -77.03
C ALA A 163 14.95 -52.55 -76.47
N ARG A 164 13.65 -52.82 -76.71
CA ARG A 164 12.54 -52.02 -76.17
C ARG A 164 12.55 -52.01 -74.64
N LEU A 165 12.60 -53.19 -74.01
CA LEU A 165 12.61 -53.32 -72.56
C LEU A 165 13.85 -52.67 -71.93
N THR A 166 14.99 -52.74 -72.59
CA THR A 166 16.22 -52.05 -72.15
C THR A 166 16.05 -50.53 -72.19
N ALA A 167 15.42 -50.00 -73.25
CA ALA A 167 15.13 -48.57 -73.36
C ALA A 167 14.11 -48.12 -72.30
N GLU A 168 13.06 -48.90 -72.05
CA GLU A 168 12.07 -48.63 -71.01
C GLU A 168 12.69 -48.66 -69.61
N LEU A 169 13.57 -49.64 -69.33
CA LEU A 169 14.30 -49.71 -68.06
C LEU A 169 15.22 -48.50 -67.86
N ALA A 170 15.91 -48.06 -68.91
CA ALA A 170 16.75 -46.86 -68.85
C ALA A 170 15.92 -45.59 -68.59
N ALA A 171 14.77 -45.45 -69.25
CA ALA A 171 13.85 -44.32 -69.03
C ALA A 171 13.26 -44.33 -67.61
N ALA A 172 12.86 -45.50 -67.11
CA ALA A 172 12.36 -45.67 -65.75
C ALA A 172 13.43 -45.36 -64.70
N ALA A 173 14.68 -45.78 -64.93
CA ALA A 173 15.81 -45.47 -64.05
C ALA A 173 16.10 -43.95 -64.02
N GLN A 174 16.00 -43.27 -65.16
CA GLN A 174 16.13 -41.81 -65.22
C GLN A 174 15.00 -41.12 -64.45
N GLN A 175 13.75 -41.55 -64.64
CA GLN A 175 12.60 -41.00 -63.90
C GLN A 175 12.74 -41.21 -62.39
N LEU A 176 13.23 -42.38 -61.97
CA LEU A 176 13.51 -42.65 -60.56
C LEU A 176 14.57 -41.70 -60.01
N ALA A 177 15.69 -41.52 -60.71
CA ALA A 177 16.74 -40.59 -60.30
C ALA A 177 16.24 -39.14 -60.21
N GLU A 178 15.40 -38.71 -61.15
CA GLU A 178 14.76 -37.38 -61.11
C GLU A 178 13.80 -37.25 -59.93
N ALA A 179 13.02 -38.29 -59.63
CA ALA A 179 12.11 -38.30 -58.49
C ALA A 179 12.87 -38.29 -57.15
N GLU A 180 13.95 -39.05 -57.02
CA GLU A 180 14.83 -39.05 -55.85
C GLU A 180 15.48 -37.68 -55.64
N ALA A 181 15.95 -37.03 -56.72
CA ALA A 181 16.50 -35.67 -56.65
C ALA A 181 15.46 -34.64 -56.19
N ARG A 182 14.22 -34.72 -56.70
CA ARG A 182 13.11 -33.85 -56.26
C ARG A 182 12.72 -34.12 -54.82
N LEU A 183 12.70 -35.37 -54.39
CA LEU A 183 12.42 -35.73 -53.00
C LEU A 183 13.49 -35.14 -52.07
N ALA A 184 14.78 -35.32 -52.39
CA ALA A 184 15.87 -34.76 -51.61
C ALA A 184 15.81 -33.22 -51.54
N GLN A 185 15.46 -32.55 -52.64
CA GLN A 185 15.22 -31.11 -52.65
C GLN A 185 14.05 -30.72 -51.74
N ALA A 186 12.92 -31.41 -51.85
CA ALA A 186 11.74 -31.14 -51.03
C ALA A 186 12.00 -31.38 -49.54
N GLU A 187 12.77 -32.41 -49.18
CA GLU A 187 13.20 -32.67 -47.81
C GLU A 187 14.10 -31.55 -47.27
N ALA A 188 15.05 -31.07 -48.08
CA ALA A 188 15.91 -29.95 -47.71
C ALA A 188 15.12 -28.64 -47.53
N GLU A 189 14.18 -28.35 -48.43
CA GLU A 189 13.27 -27.20 -48.30
C GLU A 189 12.39 -27.32 -47.05
N ASN A 190 11.85 -28.52 -46.77
CA ASN A 190 11.04 -28.76 -45.58
C ASN A 190 11.86 -28.59 -44.29
N ALA A 191 13.10 -29.07 -44.25
CA ALA A 191 14.01 -28.86 -43.14
C ALA A 191 14.32 -27.37 -42.93
N ALA A 192 14.56 -26.62 -44.00
CA ALA A 192 14.78 -25.17 -43.94
C ALA A 192 13.53 -24.42 -43.44
N LEU A 193 12.33 -24.80 -43.90
CA LEU A 193 11.07 -24.23 -43.44
C LEU A 193 10.80 -24.55 -41.96
N ARG A 194 11.08 -25.78 -41.50
CA ARG A 194 10.99 -26.15 -40.08
C ARG A 194 11.95 -25.32 -39.23
N ALA A 195 13.18 -25.12 -39.67
CA ALA A 195 14.15 -24.29 -38.97
C ALA A 195 13.69 -22.82 -38.88
N ARG A 196 13.14 -22.26 -39.97
CA ARG A 196 12.55 -20.91 -39.96
C ARG A 196 11.34 -20.81 -39.04
N ASN A 197 10.44 -21.79 -39.06
CA ASN A 197 9.29 -21.81 -38.15
C ASN A 197 9.74 -21.84 -36.69
N ALA A 198 10.74 -22.67 -36.34
CA ALA A 198 11.29 -22.69 -34.99
C ALA A 198 11.90 -21.33 -34.58
N GLN A 199 12.60 -20.65 -35.49
CA GLN A 199 13.12 -19.29 -35.25
C GLN A 199 12.00 -18.28 -35.02
N ILE A 200 10.94 -18.33 -35.85
CA ILE A 200 9.76 -17.46 -35.70
C ILE A 200 9.04 -17.72 -34.38
N GLU A 201 8.90 -18.99 -33.95
CA GLU A 201 8.29 -19.33 -32.66
C GLU A 201 9.10 -18.78 -31.48
N VAL A 202 10.42 -18.86 -31.53
CA VAL A 202 11.31 -18.25 -30.53
C VAL A 202 11.17 -16.74 -30.51
N GLU A 203 11.15 -16.08 -31.68
CA GLU A 203 10.98 -14.63 -31.77
C GLU A 203 9.60 -14.19 -31.28
N LEU A 204 8.55 -14.93 -31.62
CA LEU A 204 7.19 -14.70 -31.14
C LEU A 204 7.10 -14.84 -29.61
N ALA A 205 7.76 -15.84 -29.03
CA ALA A 205 7.84 -16.01 -27.59
C ALA A 205 8.57 -14.83 -26.92
N ARG A 206 9.70 -14.39 -27.51
CA ARG A 206 10.44 -13.21 -27.05
C ARG A 206 9.57 -11.95 -27.09
N LEU A 207 8.93 -11.67 -28.23
CA LEU A 207 8.07 -10.50 -28.40
C LEU A 207 6.86 -10.53 -27.47
N ARG A 208 6.27 -11.70 -27.19
CA ARG A 208 5.21 -11.86 -26.19
C ARG A 208 5.70 -11.51 -24.78
N SER A 209 6.89 -11.98 -24.41
CA SER A 209 7.51 -11.65 -23.12
C SER A 209 7.80 -10.15 -22.99
N GLU A 210 8.33 -9.52 -24.05
CA GLU A 210 8.57 -8.07 -24.09
C GLU A 210 7.26 -7.29 -24.00
N ASN A 211 6.21 -7.73 -24.69
CA ASN A 211 4.90 -7.09 -24.62
C ASN A 211 4.30 -7.17 -23.21
N GLN A 212 4.41 -8.33 -22.54
CA GLN A 212 3.99 -8.48 -21.15
C GLN A 212 4.78 -7.58 -20.19
N ALA A 213 6.09 -7.47 -20.37
CA ALA A 213 6.94 -6.57 -19.58
C ALA A 213 6.53 -5.11 -19.77
N LEU A 214 6.34 -4.67 -21.02
CA LEU A 214 5.87 -3.31 -21.32
C LEU A 214 4.47 -3.04 -20.78
N GLN A 215 3.55 -4.01 -20.82
CA GLN A 215 2.23 -3.87 -20.21
C GLN A 215 2.31 -3.70 -18.68
N ALA A 216 3.20 -4.43 -18.01
CA ALA A 216 3.45 -4.29 -16.58
C ALA A 216 4.05 -2.90 -16.25
N GLU A 217 4.99 -2.43 -17.07
CA GLU A 217 5.60 -1.10 -16.92
C GLU A 217 4.54 0.01 -17.10
N ILE A 218 3.69 -0.08 -18.13
CA ILE A 218 2.56 0.84 -18.35
C ILE A 218 1.60 0.83 -17.15
N ALA A 219 1.30 -0.34 -16.57
CA ALA A 219 0.45 -0.45 -15.40
C ALA A 219 1.08 0.24 -14.18
N GLN A 220 2.39 0.05 -13.96
CA GLN A 220 3.14 0.72 -12.90
C GLN A 220 3.14 2.24 -13.10
N MET A 221 3.47 2.74 -14.28
CA MET A 221 3.45 4.18 -14.58
C MET A 221 2.07 4.79 -14.38
N ARG A 222 0.98 4.06 -14.70
CA ARG A 222 -0.39 4.52 -14.43
C ARG A 222 -0.69 4.65 -12.94
N GLN A 223 -0.22 3.70 -12.13
CA GLN A 223 -0.35 3.79 -10.67
C GLN A 223 0.45 4.96 -10.09
N GLU A 224 1.69 5.15 -10.53
CA GLU A 224 2.52 6.30 -10.14
C GLU A 224 1.87 7.62 -10.52
N LEU A 225 1.32 7.74 -11.73
CA LEU A 225 0.60 8.93 -12.17
C LEU A 225 -0.65 9.21 -11.32
N GLN A 226 -1.41 8.17 -10.93
CA GLN A 226 -2.54 8.33 -10.03
C GLN A 226 -2.11 8.79 -8.64
N ALA A 227 -1.04 8.21 -8.09
CA ALA A 227 -0.48 8.60 -6.80
C ALA A 227 0.02 10.05 -6.83
N LEU A 228 0.72 10.46 -7.88
CA LEU A 228 1.18 11.84 -8.08
C LEU A 228 0.01 12.82 -8.20
N ARG A 229 -1.07 12.46 -8.92
CA ARG A 229 -2.28 13.29 -9.00
C ARG A 229 -2.94 13.47 -7.65
N ALA A 230 -3.07 12.40 -6.86
CA ALA A 230 -3.62 12.47 -5.52
C ALA A 230 -2.77 13.36 -4.60
N ARG A 231 -1.44 13.21 -4.66
CA ARG A 231 -0.51 14.05 -3.90
C ARG A 231 -0.58 15.52 -4.31
N ASN A 232 -0.72 15.80 -5.61
CA ASN A 232 -0.88 17.15 -6.11
C ASN A 232 -2.19 17.79 -5.61
N ALA A 233 -3.31 17.06 -5.64
CA ALA A 233 -4.59 17.52 -5.10
C ALA A 233 -4.51 17.80 -3.59
N GLN A 234 -3.81 16.95 -2.83
CA GLN A 234 -3.55 17.19 -1.40
C GLN A 234 -2.75 18.48 -1.18
N LEU A 235 -1.64 18.66 -1.91
CA LEU A 235 -0.81 19.87 -1.81
C LEU A 235 -1.59 21.12 -2.20
N GLN A 236 -2.48 21.04 -3.19
CA GLN A 236 -3.37 22.13 -3.57
C GLN A 236 -4.29 22.52 -2.41
N ALA A 237 -4.92 21.54 -1.75
CA ALA A 237 -5.80 21.78 -0.60
C ALA A 237 -5.05 22.35 0.61
N GLU A 238 -3.83 21.88 0.87
CA GLU A 238 -2.94 22.45 1.90
C GLU A 238 -2.57 23.91 1.57
N ASN A 239 -2.25 24.20 0.31
CA ASN A 239 -1.95 25.56 -0.15
C ASN A 239 -3.16 26.50 0.03
N ASP A 240 -4.35 26.06 -0.35
CA ASP A 240 -5.60 26.82 -0.17
C ASP A 240 -5.94 27.04 1.32
N ALA A 241 -5.61 26.08 2.20
CA ALA A 241 -5.77 26.22 3.64
C ALA A 241 -4.76 27.23 4.21
N LEU A 242 -3.50 27.19 3.77
CA LEU A 242 -2.48 28.16 4.17
C LEU A 242 -2.83 29.57 3.69
N HIS A 243 -3.32 29.73 2.46
CA HIS A 243 -3.78 31.03 1.97
C HIS A 243 -4.92 31.61 2.82
N ARG A 244 -5.87 30.77 3.25
CA ARG A 244 -6.92 31.18 4.18
C ARG A 244 -6.35 31.60 5.54
N GLN A 245 -5.44 30.83 6.12
CA GLN A 245 -4.77 31.21 7.37
C GLN A 245 -4.01 32.53 7.24
N VAL A 246 -3.30 32.76 6.13
CA VAL A 246 -2.60 34.03 5.89
C VAL A 246 -3.60 35.18 5.78
N ALA A 247 -4.74 35.00 5.12
CA ALA A 247 -5.78 36.01 5.04
C ALA A 247 -6.38 36.33 6.43
N ASP A 248 -6.69 35.31 7.22
CA ASP A 248 -7.24 35.45 8.58
C ASP A 248 -6.24 36.17 9.50
N LEU A 249 -4.98 35.74 9.51
CA LEU A 249 -3.91 36.39 10.28
C LEU A 249 -3.68 37.84 9.81
N SER A 250 -3.78 38.11 8.51
CA SER A 250 -3.64 39.48 7.99
C SER A 250 -4.79 40.36 8.46
N ALA A 251 -6.02 39.84 8.49
CA ALA A 251 -7.18 40.54 9.02
C ALA A 251 -7.04 40.79 10.54
N GLU A 252 -6.56 39.80 11.28
CA GLU A 252 -6.27 39.94 12.72
C GLU A 252 -5.18 41.00 12.98
N VAL A 253 -4.09 40.99 12.20
CA VAL A 253 -3.04 42.01 12.30
C VAL A 253 -3.57 43.41 11.98
N ALA A 254 -4.43 43.55 10.96
CA ALA A 254 -5.05 44.83 10.63
C ALA A 254 -5.95 45.33 11.77
N TRP A 255 -6.77 44.43 12.33
CA TRP A 255 -7.62 44.72 13.49
C TRP A 255 -6.81 45.10 14.72
N LEU A 256 -5.76 44.34 15.06
CA LEU A 256 -4.86 44.64 16.18
C LEU A 256 -4.15 45.98 16.01
N ARG A 257 -3.74 46.34 14.77
CA ARG A 257 -3.15 47.66 14.49
C ARG A 257 -4.14 48.79 14.71
N GLU A 258 -5.41 48.60 14.34
CA GLU A 258 -6.46 49.57 14.62
C GLU A 258 -6.74 49.70 16.13
N GLN A 259 -6.77 48.59 16.86
CA GLN A 259 -6.90 48.62 18.31
C GLN A 259 -5.73 49.32 18.98
N LEU A 260 -4.50 49.06 18.51
CA LEU A 260 -3.29 49.68 19.03
C LEU A 260 -3.26 51.19 18.76
N SER A 261 -3.67 51.64 17.57
CA SER A 261 -3.74 53.07 17.26
C SER A 261 -4.79 53.78 18.12
N ARG A 262 -5.94 53.15 18.39
CA ARG A 262 -6.94 53.65 19.35
C ARG A 262 -6.37 53.73 20.77
N ALA A 263 -5.62 52.72 21.21
CA ALA A 263 -5.03 52.68 22.55
C ALA A 263 -3.87 53.67 22.76
N GLN A 264 -3.09 54.00 21.72
CA GLN A 264 -1.94 54.92 21.83
C GLN A 264 -2.33 56.40 21.93
N LEU A 265 -3.57 56.77 21.60
CA LEU A 265 -4.01 58.17 21.57
C LEU A 265 -4.53 58.73 22.91
N VAL A 266 -4.73 57.89 23.94
CA VAL A 266 -5.44 58.30 25.17
C VAL A 266 -4.62 57.97 26.41
N PRO A 267 -4.05 58.96 27.12
CA PRO A 267 -3.46 58.70 28.43
C PRO A 267 -4.58 58.45 29.46
N PRO A 268 -4.50 57.38 30.26
CA PRO A 268 -5.48 57.13 31.31
C PRO A 268 -5.45 58.21 32.40
N LEU A 269 -6.62 58.47 32.97
CA LEU A 269 -6.79 59.30 34.16
C LEU A 269 -6.96 58.38 35.38
N LEU A 270 -6.05 58.50 36.33
CA LEU A 270 -6.02 57.74 37.56
C LEU A 270 -6.60 58.58 38.70
N ALA A 271 -7.73 58.15 39.27
CA ALA A 271 -8.28 58.75 40.48
C ALA A 271 -7.93 57.87 41.69
N ASP A 272 -7.14 58.41 42.61
CA ASP A 272 -6.79 57.81 43.89
C ASP A 272 -7.57 58.50 45.01
N TYR A 273 -8.28 57.74 45.84
CA TYR A 273 -8.91 58.27 47.04
C TYR A 273 -8.57 57.40 48.24
N ARG A 274 -8.15 58.07 49.31
CA ARG A 274 -7.79 57.43 50.57
C ARG A 274 -8.56 58.09 51.69
N TYR A 275 -8.99 57.30 52.67
CA TYR A 275 -9.71 57.78 53.83
C TYR A 275 -9.27 57.01 55.08
N GLU A 276 -9.26 57.72 56.19
CA GLU A 276 -8.83 57.25 57.49
C GLU A 276 -9.98 57.41 58.48
N ASN A 277 -9.92 56.66 59.58
CA ASN A 277 -10.90 56.70 60.68
C ASN A 277 -12.33 56.24 60.31
N CYS A 278 -12.46 55.36 59.31
CA CYS A 278 -13.75 54.82 58.87
C CYS A 278 -13.80 53.30 58.90
N PRO A 279 -13.82 52.69 60.09
CA PRO A 279 -13.97 51.24 60.19
C PRO A 279 -15.30 50.85 59.55
N GLY A 280 -15.25 50.01 58.52
CA GLY A 280 -16.44 49.47 57.88
C GLY A 280 -17.16 50.35 56.84
N ALA A 281 -16.66 51.56 56.53
CA ALA A 281 -17.32 52.43 55.55
C ALA A 281 -17.06 52.02 54.10
N ALA A 282 -18.07 51.57 53.36
CA ALA A 282 -18.00 51.37 51.92
C ALA A 282 -18.23 52.71 51.20
N VAL A 283 -17.14 53.37 50.81
CA VAL A 283 -17.17 54.65 50.08
C VAL A 283 -16.93 54.41 48.59
N ARG A 284 -17.79 54.96 47.74
CA ARG A 284 -17.71 54.88 46.27
C ARG A 284 -17.34 56.23 45.66
N LEU A 285 -16.39 56.25 44.73
CA LEU A 285 -16.29 57.33 43.74
C LEU A 285 -17.31 57.13 42.63
N SER A 286 -18.03 58.20 42.34
CA SER A 286 -18.94 58.25 41.21
C SER A 286 -18.59 59.47 40.35
N VAL A 287 -18.68 59.30 39.04
CA VAL A 287 -18.24 60.28 38.04
C VAL A 287 -19.34 60.53 37.02
N ALA A 288 -19.71 61.79 36.83
CA ALA A 288 -20.66 62.25 35.82
C ALA A 288 -19.92 63.00 34.73
N ARG A 289 -20.31 62.81 33.48
CA ARG A 289 -19.86 63.57 32.32
C ARG A 289 -21.00 64.38 31.76
N GLN A 290 -20.71 65.64 31.51
CA GLN A 290 -21.50 66.47 30.63
C GLN A 290 -20.73 66.60 29.32
N PRO A 291 -21.10 65.83 28.28
CA PRO A 291 -20.47 65.99 26.98
C PRO A 291 -20.83 67.36 26.41
N ARG A 292 -19.97 67.86 25.51
CA ARG A 292 -20.18 69.13 24.84
C ARG A 292 -20.66 68.90 23.42
N ARG A 293 -21.75 69.55 23.00
CA ARG A 293 -22.23 69.44 21.60
C ARG A 293 -21.37 70.23 20.63
N ASP A 294 -20.91 71.40 21.04
CA ASP A 294 -20.11 72.31 20.23
C ASP A 294 -18.99 72.92 21.07
N VAL A 295 -17.74 72.72 20.65
CA VAL A 295 -16.55 73.27 21.32
C VAL A 295 -16.57 74.81 21.33
N ALA A 296 -17.31 75.46 20.44
CA ALA A 296 -17.45 76.92 20.40
C ALA A 296 -18.46 77.48 21.42
N VAL A 297 -19.42 76.68 21.93
CA VAL A 297 -20.49 77.15 22.81
C VAL A 297 -20.40 76.44 24.17
N PRO A 298 -20.23 77.16 25.30
CA PRO A 298 -20.18 76.52 26.62
C PRO A 298 -21.55 75.94 26.99
N GLU A 299 -21.61 74.65 27.36
CA GLU A 299 -22.81 74.08 27.96
C GLU A 299 -23.06 74.69 29.35
N PRO A 300 -24.31 74.92 29.78
CA PRO A 300 -24.59 75.41 31.13
C PRO A 300 -24.37 74.29 32.17
N LEU A 301 -23.74 74.63 33.31
CA LEU A 301 -23.47 73.68 34.42
C LEU A 301 -24.74 73.07 35.00
N VAL A 302 -25.79 73.88 35.09
CA VAL A 302 -27.16 73.49 35.44
C VAL A 302 -27.92 73.37 34.12
N PRO A 303 -28.13 72.16 33.58
CA PRO A 303 -28.82 71.98 32.33
C PRO A 303 -30.26 72.47 32.43
N SER A 304 -30.71 73.24 31.43
CA SER A 304 -32.09 73.67 31.27
C SER A 304 -32.50 73.64 29.81
N GLY A 305 -33.77 73.36 29.50
CA GLY A 305 -34.25 73.26 28.12
C GLY A 305 -33.51 72.16 27.34
N ASP A 306 -32.91 72.53 26.20
CA ASP A 306 -32.21 71.60 25.31
C ASP A 306 -30.74 71.33 25.71
N ALA A 307 -30.23 71.89 26.81
CA ALA A 307 -28.85 71.70 27.24
C ALA A 307 -28.50 70.21 27.47
N VAL A 308 -27.24 69.84 27.28
CA VAL A 308 -26.81 68.46 27.50
C VAL A 308 -26.91 68.12 29.00
N PRO A 309 -27.67 67.08 29.38
CA PRO A 309 -27.72 66.64 30.76
C PRO A 309 -26.42 65.94 31.16
N TRP A 310 -26.15 65.93 32.46
CA TRP A 310 -25.12 65.08 33.02
C TRP A 310 -25.47 63.59 32.80
N SER A 311 -24.44 62.79 32.54
CA SER A 311 -24.56 61.36 32.23
C SER A 311 -23.51 60.55 32.98
N PRO A 312 -23.77 59.29 33.36
CA PRO A 312 -22.82 58.46 34.08
C PRO A 312 -21.64 58.01 33.22
N VAL A 313 -20.44 58.18 33.78
CA VAL A 313 -19.19 57.68 33.20
C VAL A 313 -18.73 56.40 33.90
N VAL A 314 -18.69 56.44 35.23
CA VAL A 314 -18.23 55.32 36.05
C VAL A 314 -19.38 54.86 36.94
N ARG A 315 -19.88 53.65 36.65
CA ARG A 315 -20.85 52.93 37.49
C ARG A 315 -20.14 52.01 38.48
N GLY A 316 -19.33 52.59 39.37
CA GLY A 316 -18.65 51.86 40.45
C GLY A 316 -17.84 50.62 39.99
N MET A 317 -17.71 49.62 40.87
CA MET A 317 -16.91 48.39 40.68
C MET A 317 -17.60 47.31 39.80
N GLY A 318 -18.52 47.72 38.91
CA GLY A 318 -19.36 46.79 38.14
C GLY A 318 -18.81 46.41 36.76
N PRO A 319 -19.48 45.49 36.04
CA PRO A 319 -19.19 45.16 34.64
C PRO A 319 -19.44 46.32 33.66
N ASP A 320 -20.06 47.40 34.15
CA ASP A 320 -20.30 48.65 33.41
C ASP A 320 -19.12 49.64 33.45
N LEU A 321 -17.94 49.17 33.91
CA LEU A 321 -16.71 49.92 33.77
C LEU A 321 -16.38 50.10 32.28
N PRO A 322 -16.00 51.31 31.82
CA PRO A 322 -15.51 51.50 30.47
C PRO A 322 -14.38 50.50 30.16
N PRO A 323 -14.30 49.96 28.92
CA PRO A 323 -13.30 48.96 28.55
C PRO A 323 -11.89 49.35 29.00
N GLY A 324 -11.26 48.47 29.78
CA GLY A 324 -9.90 48.59 30.33
C GLY A 324 -9.73 49.43 31.61
N SER A 325 -10.82 49.97 32.18
CA SER A 325 -10.78 50.52 33.54
C SER A 325 -10.46 49.40 34.54
N THR A 326 -9.62 49.68 35.53
CA THR A 326 -9.33 48.72 36.61
C THR A 326 -9.52 49.40 37.95
N VAL A 327 -10.21 48.72 38.87
CA VAL A 327 -10.35 49.18 40.25
C VAL A 327 -9.51 48.26 41.13
N ARG A 328 -8.58 48.84 41.88
CA ARG A 328 -7.83 48.12 42.91
C ARG A 328 -8.19 48.67 44.28
N TYR A 329 -8.65 47.76 45.14
CA TYR A 329 -8.80 48.04 46.56
C TYR A 329 -7.45 47.84 47.24
N ALA A 330 -7.04 48.84 48.01
CA ALA A 330 -5.83 48.77 48.81
C ALA A 330 -6.15 49.42 50.16
N GLY A 331 -6.33 48.61 51.20
CA GLY A 331 -6.59 49.14 52.53
C GLY A 331 -6.37 48.11 53.63
N GLY A 332 -5.66 48.52 54.68
CA GLY A 332 -5.59 47.84 55.97
C GLY A 332 -6.65 48.38 56.93
N GLU A 333 -6.79 47.81 58.12
CA GLU A 333 -7.89 48.10 59.07
C GLU A 333 -8.06 49.58 59.46
N ARG A 334 -7.01 50.41 59.32
CA ARG A 334 -7.02 51.84 59.69
C ARG A 334 -7.04 52.82 58.51
N ALA A 335 -6.66 52.38 57.32
CA ALA A 335 -6.57 53.21 56.13
C ALA A 335 -7.39 52.55 55.03
N GLY A 336 -8.65 52.96 54.89
CA GLY A 336 -9.46 52.58 53.76
C GLY A 336 -9.01 53.36 52.52
N GLY A 337 -8.94 52.72 51.37
CA GLY A 337 -8.55 53.41 50.15
C GLY A 337 -8.93 52.63 48.92
N PHE A 338 -9.23 53.35 47.85
CA PHE A 338 -9.37 52.76 46.53
C PHE A 338 -8.60 53.61 45.53
N THR A 339 -7.94 52.91 44.61
CA THR A 339 -7.41 53.53 43.41
C THR A 339 -8.24 53.02 42.24
N THR A 340 -8.88 53.93 41.53
CA THR A 340 -9.62 53.61 40.31
C THR A 340 -8.89 54.21 39.11
N MET A 341 -8.53 53.35 38.16
CA MET A 341 -7.98 53.76 36.88
C MET A 341 -9.13 53.89 35.88
N TRP A 342 -9.29 55.09 35.34
CA TRP A 342 -10.28 55.42 34.31
C TRP A 342 -9.58 55.59 32.96
N LEU A 343 -10.07 54.88 31.93
CA LEU A 343 -9.47 54.85 30.58
C LEU A 343 -10.17 55.73 29.55
N ASP A 344 -10.99 56.71 29.93
CA ASP A 344 -11.62 57.58 28.94
C ASP A 344 -10.76 58.83 28.66
N SER A 345 -10.88 59.32 27.43
CA SER A 345 -10.23 60.56 27.00
C SER A 345 -11.28 61.67 27.03
N PRO A 346 -11.15 62.67 27.91
CA PRO A 346 -12.08 63.79 27.89
C PRO A 346 -11.96 64.54 26.56
N GLY A 347 -13.09 64.77 25.88
CA GLY A 347 -13.14 65.63 24.70
C GLY A 347 -12.89 67.09 25.08
N GLU A 348 -12.43 67.92 24.13
CA GLU A 348 -12.27 69.36 24.35
C GLU A 348 -13.62 70.00 24.77
N GLY A 349 -13.62 70.68 25.92
CA GLY A 349 -14.77 71.32 26.53
C GLY A 349 -15.69 70.40 27.33
N GLU A 350 -15.39 69.12 27.47
CA GLU A 350 -16.20 68.21 28.28
C GLU A 350 -15.99 68.43 29.77
N ARG A 351 -17.06 68.27 30.56
CA ARG A 351 -17.01 68.41 32.02
C ARG A 351 -17.23 67.11 32.74
N PHE A 352 -16.58 66.99 33.90
CA PHE A 352 -16.61 65.83 34.78
C PHE A 352 -16.87 66.28 36.21
N ALA A 353 -17.94 65.77 36.83
CA ALA A 353 -18.18 65.95 38.25
C ALA A 353 -17.74 64.68 38.99
N PHE A 354 -17.02 64.84 40.10
CA PHE A 354 -16.54 63.76 40.94
C PHE A 354 -17.17 63.88 42.33
N TRP A 355 -17.77 62.83 42.84
CA TRP A 355 -18.26 62.78 44.23
C TRP A 355 -17.99 61.45 44.87
N LEU A 356 -17.91 61.49 46.21
CA LEU A 356 -17.79 60.33 47.05
C LEU A 356 -19.13 60.08 47.73
N LYS A 357 -19.50 58.80 47.83
CA LYS A 357 -20.72 58.37 48.51
C LYS A 357 -20.44 57.23 49.47
N TRP A 358 -20.77 57.40 50.74
CA TRP A 358 -20.78 56.33 51.73
C TRP A 358 -22.08 55.52 51.55
N VAL A 359 -21.97 54.33 50.95
CA VAL A 359 -23.14 53.58 50.46
C VAL A 359 -23.80 52.69 51.53
N ASN A 360 -23.10 52.40 52.62
CA ASN A 360 -23.61 51.64 53.77
C ASN A 360 -23.62 52.49 55.06
N ALA A 361 -23.86 53.80 54.94
CA ALA A 361 -24.04 54.69 56.08
C ALA A 361 -25.32 54.32 56.83
N LEU A 362 -25.24 54.16 58.16
CA LEU A 362 -26.38 53.80 58.99
C LEU A 362 -27.16 55.06 59.42
N PRO A 363 -28.51 55.01 59.45
CA PRO A 363 -29.31 56.10 59.96
C PRO A 363 -28.98 56.42 61.43
N GLY A 364 -28.55 57.65 61.71
CA GLY A 364 -28.25 58.11 63.07
C GLY A 364 -26.82 57.84 63.57
N GLY A 365 -25.92 57.36 62.70
CA GLY A 365 -24.49 57.27 63.02
C GLY A 365 -23.83 58.64 63.14
N ASP A 366 -22.69 58.69 63.85
CA ASP A 366 -21.94 59.91 64.18
C ASP A 366 -20.49 59.89 63.68
N LEU A 367 -20.17 58.93 62.81
CA LEU A 367 -18.83 58.78 62.27
C LEU A 367 -18.51 59.82 61.18
N THR A 368 -17.31 60.39 61.26
CA THR A 368 -16.76 61.30 60.25
C THR A 368 -15.47 60.73 59.68
N CYS A 369 -15.44 60.63 58.36
CA CYS A 369 -14.34 60.12 57.57
C CYS A 369 -13.50 61.23 56.99
N THR A 370 -12.21 61.24 57.32
CA THR A 370 -11.24 62.18 56.74
C THR A 370 -10.44 61.50 55.66
N GLY A 371 -10.27 62.13 54.51
CA GLY A 371 -9.53 61.56 53.38
C GLY A 371 -8.89 62.57 52.45
N ALA A 372 -8.23 62.04 51.43
CA ALA A 372 -7.59 62.79 50.36
C ALA A 372 -7.93 62.18 49.01
N PHE A 373 -8.17 63.02 48.01
CA PHE A 373 -8.42 62.64 46.63
C PHE A 373 -7.32 63.19 45.73
N SER A 374 -6.82 62.37 44.81
CA SER A 374 -5.86 62.78 43.80
C SER A 374 -6.30 62.27 42.42
N LEU A 375 -6.21 63.12 41.41
CA LEU A 375 -6.41 62.76 40.01
C LEU A 375 -5.09 62.98 39.27
N PHE A 376 -4.64 61.97 38.53
CA PHE A 376 -3.40 62.00 37.76
C PHE A 376 -3.68 61.60 36.30
N GLY A 377 -3.18 62.36 35.34
CA GLY A 377 -3.15 62.02 33.92
C GLY A 377 -1.89 62.58 33.27
N ARG A 378 -1.73 62.40 31.95
CA ARG A 378 -0.57 62.94 31.20
C ARG A 378 -0.43 64.46 31.41
N ASP A 379 -1.55 65.17 31.39
CA ASP A 379 -1.61 66.65 31.43
C ASP A 379 -2.61 67.17 32.49
N ALA A 380 -3.01 66.31 33.44
CA ALA A 380 -3.97 66.64 34.49
C ALA A 380 -3.44 66.23 35.86
N ARG A 381 -3.42 67.16 36.82
CA ARG A 381 -3.11 66.87 38.21
C ARG A 381 -4.01 67.67 39.14
N LEU A 382 -4.85 66.98 39.89
CA LEU A 382 -5.64 67.55 40.98
C LEU A 382 -5.28 66.82 42.27
N THR A 383 -5.13 67.55 43.37
CA THR A 383 -4.98 66.96 44.69
C THR A 383 -5.81 67.75 45.69
N VAL A 384 -6.82 67.08 46.25
CA VAL A 384 -7.66 67.59 47.34
C VAL A 384 -7.20 66.88 48.62
N SER A 385 -6.47 67.59 49.47
CA SER A 385 -5.80 67.01 50.64
C SER A 385 -6.68 66.83 51.86
N THR A 386 -7.82 67.50 51.94
CA THR A 386 -8.76 67.42 53.06
C THR A 386 -10.17 67.22 52.55
N LEU A 387 -10.72 66.04 52.82
CA LEU A 387 -12.06 65.64 52.42
C LEU A 387 -12.77 65.02 53.62
N GLU A 388 -13.95 65.51 53.95
CA GLU A 388 -14.74 65.03 55.09
C GLU A 388 -16.08 64.47 54.62
N ILE A 389 -16.31 63.19 54.85
CA ILE A 389 -17.61 62.54 54.58
C ILE A 389 -18.18 62.01 55.89
N GLU A 390 -19.41 62.40 56.22
CA GLU A 390 -20.06 62.06 57.49
C GLU A 390 -21.12 60.99 57.25
N GLU A 391 -21.39 60.16 58.24
CA GLU A 391 -22.46 59.17 58.15
C GLU A 391 -23.85 59.84 58.04
N THR A 392 -24.02 61.00 58.68
CA THR A 392 -25.21 61.86 58.57
C THR A 392 -25.30 62.63 57.23
N ARG A 393 -24.17 62.80 56.54
CA ARG A 393 -24.06 63.44 55.21
C ARG A 393 -23.24 62.54 54.28
N PRO A 394 -23.81 61.42 53.81
CA PRO A 394 -23.06 60.34 53.15
C PRO A 394 -22.67 60.65 51.70
N THR A 395 -22.64 61.92 51.30
CA THR A 395 -22.28 62.38 49.96
C THR A 395 -21.40 63.62 50.02
N TYR A 396 -20.29 63.61 49.29
CA TYR A 396 -19.35 64.72 49.21
C TYR A 396 -18.96 65.03 47.76
N LEU A 397 -19.18 66.26 47.30
CA LEU A 397 -18.74 66.72 45.97
C LEU A 397 -17.24 67.05 46.03
N VAL A 398 -16.42 66.29 45.30
CA VAL A 398 -14.97 66.44 45.28
C VAL A 398 -14.56 67.66 44.44
N ALA A 399 -14.92 67.65 43.16
CA ALA A 399 -14.60 68.70 42.20
C ALA A 399 -15.47 68.56 40.94
N VAL A 400 -15.58 69.67 40.18
CA VAL A 400 -16.05 69.66 38.80
C VAL A 400 -14.89 70.13 37.93
N LEU A 401 -14.52 69.33 36.94
CA LEU A 401 -13.39 69.58 36.04
C LEU A 401 -13.90 69.78 34.61
N GLU A 402 -13.29 70.68 33.86
CA GLU A 402 -13.48 70.85 32.41
C GLU A 402 -12.18 70.51 31.70
N HIS A 403 -12.26 69.81 30.57
CA HIS A 403 -11.10 69.61 29.72
C HIS A 403 -10.97 70.78 28.75
N SER A 404 -9.87 71.52 28.84
CA SER A 404 -9.60 72.68 28.01
C SER A 404 -8.12 72.76 27.65
N ALA A 405 -7.82 72.99 26.38
CA ALA A 405 -6.50 73.12 25.80
C ALA A 405 -5.57 71.94 26.15
N GLY A 406 -6.11 70.72 26.17
CA GLY A 406 -5.37 69.50 26.50
C GLY A 406 -5.08 69.30 28.00
N ALA A 407 -5.68 70.08 28.90
CA ALA A 407 -5.56 69.92 30.35
C ALA A 407 -6.94 69.85 31.03
N LEU A 408 -7.00 69.22 32.22
CA LEU A 408 -8.19 69.30 33.07
C LEU A 408 -8.06 70.48 34.04
N THR A 409 -9.03 71.39 34.01
CA THR A 409 -9.09 72.58 34.87
C THR A 409 -10.30 72.50 35.79
N GLU A 410 -10.15 72.96 37.04
CA GLU A 410 -11.25 72.99 38.00
C GLU A 410 -12.23 74.13 37.68
N VAL A 411 -13.53 73.82 37.74
CA VAL A 411 -14.62 74.75 37.51
C VAL A 411 -15.11 75.30 38.85
N THR A 412 -15.01 76.61 39.04
CA THR A 412 -15.55 77.29 40.22
C THR A 412 -17.07 77.25 40.21
N LEU A 413 -17.67 76.70 41.27
CA LEU A 413 -19.13 76.60 41.43
C LEU A 413 -19.66 77.66 42.41
N ASP A 414 -20.77 78.29 42.06
CA ASP A 414 -21.57 79.06 43.01
C ASP A 414 -22.44 78.17 43.92
N ASP A 415 -23.05 78.74 44.95
CA ASP A 415 -23.85 77.99 45.93
C ASP A 415 -25.10 77.35 45.31
N THR A 416 -25.69 78.00 44.30
CA THR A 416 -26.88 77.48 43.61
C THR A 416 -26.50 76.26 42.75
N GLN A 417 -25.39 76.34 42.02
CA GLN A 417 -24.84 75.25 41.21
C GLN A 417 -24.40 74.07 42.08
N ARG A 418 -23.74 74.34 43.23
CA ARG A 418 -23.33 73.31 44.18
C ARG A 418 -24.54 72.58 44.77
N GLN A 419 -25.55 73.32 45.20
CA GLN A 419 -26.80 72.73 45.72
C GLN A 419 -27.53 71.93 44.64
N TRP A 420 -27.60 72.46 43.40
CA TRP A 420 -28.24 71.75 42.30
C TRP A 420 -27.54 70.42 41.98
N LEU A 421 -26.20 70.39 41.92
CA LEU A 421 -25.44 69.16 41.68
C LEU A 421 -25.65 68.13 42.80
N HIS A 422 -25.63 68.58 44.07
CA HIS A 422 -25.90 67.73 45.22
C HIS A 422 -27.30 67.10 45.15
N ASP A 423 -28.30 67.94 44.90
CA ASP A 423 -29.70 67.55 44.73
C ASP A 423 -29.93 66.61 43.53
N TYR A 424 -29.27 66.89 42.41
CA TYR A 424 -29.31 66.09 41.21
C TYR A 424 -28.82 64.67 41.49
N LEU A 425 -27.72 64.52 42.24
CA LEU A 425 -27.21 63.22 42.68
C LEU A 425 -28.13 62.53 43.69
N ALA A 426 -28.66 63.27 44.67
CA ALA A 426 -29.57 62.72 45.68
C ALA A 426 -30.87 62.17 45.07
N ARG A 427 -31.37 62.80 44.00
CA ARG A 427 -32.59 62.40 43.27
C ARG A 427 -32.32 61.50 42.06
N SER A 428 -31.06 61.20 41.75
CA SER A 428 -30.73 60.45 40.55
C SER A 428 -31.27 59.01 40.61
N PRO A 429 -32.00 58.55 39.57
CA PRO A 429 -32.40 57.15 39.46
C PRO A 429 -31.16 56.26 39.36
N CYS A 430 -31.27 54.99 39.73
CA CYS A 430 -30.17 54.02 39.74
C CYS A 430 -29.34 53.96 38.44
N ASP A 431 -29.93 54.35 37.33
CA ASP A 431 -29.28 54.31 36.02
C ASP A 431 -28.33 55.50 35.78
N ALA A 432 -28.31 56.51 36.67
CA ALA A 432 -27.44 57.68 36.57
C ALA A 432 -26.69 57.95 37.89
N LEU A 433 -25.38 57.74 37.93
CA LEU A 433 -24.47 58.46 38.84
C LEU A 433 -24.36 57.94 40.28
N ALA A 434 -25.43 57.87 41.07
CA ALA A 434 -25.32 57.29 42.40
C ALA A 434 -26.65 56.86 43.01
N CYS A 435 -27.14 55.65 42.66
CA CYS A 435 -28.32 54.99 43.23
C CYS A 435 -28.81 55.65 44.53
N ALA A 436 -29.91 56.41 44.48
CA ALA A 436 -30.48 57.03 45.67
C ALA A 436 -30.73 55.96 46.74
N PRO A 437 -30.56 56.24 48.05
CA PRO A 437 -30.69 55.22 49.10
C PRO A 437 -32.01 54.43 49.06
N GLY A 438 -33.11 55.06 48.62
CA GLY A 438 -34.43 54.43 48.50
C GLY A 438 -34.71 53.74 47.15
N ALA A 439 -33.75 53.66 46.23
CA ALA A 439 -33.99 53.13 44.89
C ALA A 439 -33.80 51.59 44.82
N PRO A 440 -34.62 50.84 44.06
CA PRO A 440 -34.62 49.37 44.11
C PRO A 440 -33.26 48.70 43.84
N LYS A 441 -32.45 49.25 42.92
CA LYS A 441 -31.12 48.70 42.60
C LYS A 441 -30.00 49.17 43.54
N HIS A 442 -30.28 50.10 44.46
CA HIS A 442 -29.27 50.61 45.40
C HIS A 442 -28.70 49.49 46.26
N ARG A 443 -29.59 48.62 46.77
CA ARG A 443 -29.23 47.46 47.58
C ARG A 443 -28.29 46.52 46.83
N ASP A 444 -28.59 46.18 45.58
CA ASP A 444 -27.76 45.30 44.75
C ASP A 444 -26.37 45.89 44.47
N GLU A 445 -26.29 47.20 44.22
CA GLU A 445 -25.00 47.89 44.04
C GLU A 445 -24.18 47.93 45.33
N THR A 446 -24.80 48.22 46.47
CA THR A 446 -24.12 48.22 47.77
C THR A 446 -23.62 46.81 48.11
N VAL A 447 -24.41 45.78 47.83
CA VAL A 447 -23.98 44.37 47.95
C VAL A 447 -22.73 44.12 47.09
N ARG A 448 -22.71 44.50 45.81
CA ARG A 448 -21.53 44.32 44.94
C ARG A 448 -20.29 45.01 45.50
N LEU A 449 -20.46 46.21 46.05
CA LEU A 449 -19.33 46.98 46.59
C LEU A 449 -18.77 46.34 47.86
N VAL A 450 -19.63 45.87 48.75
CA VAL A 450 -19.25 45.13 49.95
C VAL A 450 -18.58 43.80 49.58
N VAL A 451 -19.15 43.05 48.62
CA VAL A 451 -18.54 41.82 48.07
C VAL A 451 -17.13 42.09 47.60
N ALA A 452 -16.91 43.13 46.78
CA ALA A 452 -15.58 43.43 46.25
C ALA A 452 -14.56 43.76 47.35
N ARG A 453 -14.99 44.41 48.43
CA ARG A 453 -14.13 44.70 49.60
C ARG A 453 -13.77 43.45 50.41
N LEU A 454 -14.69 42.50 50.51
CA LEU A 454 -14.48 41.25 51.23
C LEU A 454 -13.82 40.18 50.35
N ARG A 455 -13.87 40.33 49.02
CA ARG A 455 -13.47 39.32 48.04
C ARG A 455 -12.04 38.85 48.19
N ASP A 456 -11.10 39.77 48.39
CA ASP A 456 -9.68 39.44 48.49
C ASP A 456 -9.38 38.56 49.72
N GLN A 457 -10.18 38.64 50.78
CA GLN A 457 -10.05 37.79 51.96
C GLN A 457 -10.51 36.34 51.67
N VAL A 458 -11.65 36.18 50.98
CA VAL A 458 -12.27 34.87 50.73
C VAL A 458 -11.68 34.14 49.53
N LEU A 459 -11.29 34.87 48.48
CA LEU A 459 -10.94 34.30 47.16
C LEU A 459 -9.52 34.62 46.68
N ASN A 460 -8.70 35.35 47.45
CA ASN A 460 -7.36 35.87 47.10
C ASN A 460 -6.82 35.39 45.73
N PRO A 461 -6.78 36.27 44.71
CA PRO A 461 -6.41 35.89 43.35
C PRO A 461 -5.01 35.28 43.21
N GLY A 462 -4.12 35.45 44.20
CA GLY A 462 -2.78 34.86 44.18
C GLY A 462 -2.71 33.34 44.37
N THR A 463 -3.84 32.67 44.64
CA THR A 463 -3.89 31.23 44.95
C THR A 463 -4.52 30.37 43.86
N ASN A 464 -4.88 30.97 42.71
CA ASN A 464 -5.55 30.30 41.58
C ASN A 464 -6.70 29.38 42.00
N PRO A 465 -7.75 29.92 42.65
CA PRO A 465 -8.92 29.11 43.00
C PRO A 465 -9.59 28.52 41.76
N THR A 466 -10.08 27.30 41.88
CA THR A 466 -10.87 26.62 40.84
C THR A 466 -12.18 27.35 40.56
N PRO A 467 -12.79 27.17 39.38
CA PRO A 467 -14.10 27.78 39.07
C PRO A 467 -15.18 27.47 40.10
N GLU A 468 -15.17 26.27 40.69
CA GLU A 468 -16.13 25.86 41.72
C GLU A 468 -15.90 26.61 43.05
N GLU A 469 -14.64 26.75 43.48
CA GLU A 469 -14.27 27.53 44.67
C GLU A 469 -14.64 29.01 44.51
N ILE A 470 -14.45 29.57 43.30
CA ILE A 470 -14.87 30.94 42.98
C ILE A 470 -16.39 31.08 43.09
N ALA A 471 -17.16 30.15 42.51
CA ALA A 471 -18.61 30.19 42.54
C ALA A 471 -19.17 30.11 43.97
N ARG A 472 -18.62 29.22 44.81
CA ARG A 472 -19.02 29.09 46.22
C ARG A 472 -18.62 30.31 47.04
N GLY A 473 -17.37 30.77 46.94
CA GLY A 473 -16.91 31.95 47.67
C GLY A 473 -17.72 33.21 47.31
N ASN A 474 -18.08 33.40 46.03
CA ASN A 474 -18.96 34.50 45.61
C ASN A 474 -20.37 34.42 46.21
N THR A 475 -20.88 33.19 46.45
CA THR A 475 -22.17 32.96 47.10
C THR A 475 -22.14 33.41 48.55
N VAL A 476 -21.12 32.99 49.31
CA VAL A 476 -20.95 33.39 50.72
C VAL A 476 -20.71 34.89 50.84
N LEU A 477 -19.86 35.47 49.98
CA LEU A 477 -19.60 36.90 49.93
C LEU A 477 -20.89 37.71 49.70
N SER A 478 -21.75 37.23 48.79
CA SER A 478 -23.02 37.89 48.47
C SER A 478 -23.98 37.88 49.65
N GLU A 479 -23.99 36.80 50.44
CA GLU A 479 -24.80 36.73 51.66
C GLU A 479 -24.27 37.66 52.75
N LEU A 480 -22.96 37.63 53.02
CA LEU A 480 -22.33 38.53 53.97
C LEU A 480 -22.57 40.00 53.61
N ALA A 481 -22.51 40.31 52.32
CA ALA A 481 -22.78 41.65 51.83
C ALA A 481 -24.25 42.08 52.02
N ARG A 482 -25.22 41.17 51.92
CA ARG A 482 -26.63 41.49 52.20
C ARG A 482 -26.86 41.80 53.66
N LEU A 483 -26.23 41.06 54.58
CA LEU A 483 -26.31 41.38 56.01
C LEU A 483 -25.87 42.82 56.29
N VAL A 484 -24.77 43.26 55.65
CA VAL A 484 -24.29 44.64 55.78
C VAL A 484 -25.29 45.66 55.26
N VAL A 485 -26.00 45.34 54.18
CA VAL A 485 -27.04 46.25 53.64
C VAL A 485 -28.28 46.27 54.51
N ASP A 486 -28.56 45.18 55.23
CA ASP A 486 -29.76 45.02 56.04
C ASP A 486 -29.61 45.55 57.48
N GLY A 487 -28.46 46.14 57.80
CA GLY A 487 -28.23 46.86 59.06
C GLY A 487 -27.07 46.33 59.91
N GLU A 488 -26.43 45.22 59.53
CA GLU A 488 -25.19 44.77 60.16
C GLU A 488 -24.02 45.67 59.73
N ASP A 489 -23.00 45.78 60.59
CA ASP A 489 -21.80 46.51 60.21
C ASP A 489 -20.87 45.68 59.30
N LEU A 490 -20.07 46.37 58.49
CA LEU A 490 -19.08 45.70 57.63
C LEU A 490 -18.00 44.98 58.46
N ALA A 491 -17.78 45.36 59.71
CA ALA A 491 -16.84 44.69 60.61
C ALA A 491 -17.29 43.26 60.91
N THR A 492 -18.60 43.04 61.09
CA THR A 492 -19.22 41.74 61.31
C THR A 492 -19.14 40.87 60.07
N ALA A 493 -19.42 41.41 58.88
CA ALA A 493 -19.21 40.68 57.63
C ALA A 493 -17.73 40.37 57.37
N LYS A 494 -16.81 41.27 57.73
CA LYS A 494 -15.35 41.02 57.66
C LYS A 494 -14.94 39.88 58.59
N ARG A 495 -15.43 39.85 59.84
CA ARG A 495 -15.18 38.76 60.79
C ARG A 495 -15.50 37.40 60.18
N TRP A 496 -16.68 37.28 59.56
CA TRP A 496 -17.09 36.04 58.90
C TRP A 496 -16.31 35.74 57.61
N SER A 497 -15.93 36.76 56.85
CA SER A 497 -15.07 36.65 55.67
C SER A 497 -13.65 36.16 56.02
N ASP A 498 -13.06 36.69 57.10
CA ASP A 498 -11.73 36.32 57.59
C ASP A 498 -11.71 34.87 58.11
N LEU A 499 -12.79 34.42 58.74
CA LEU A 499 -12.98 33.05 59.23
C LEU A 499 -12.85 32.01 58.11
N ILE A 500 -13.44 32.30 56.95
CA ILE A 500 -13.36 31.43 55.77
C ILE A 500 -12.20 31.82 54.85
N GLY A 501 -11.36 32.78 55.22
CA GLY A 501 -10.35 33.37 54.34
C GLY A 501 -9.28 32.38 53.85
N ILE A 502 -8.75 32.64 52.66
CA ILE A 502 -7.82 31.73 51.95
C ILE A 502 -6.35 31.83 52.40
N ASN A 503 -6.08 32.65 53.42
CA ASN A 503 -4.75 32.75 54.02
C ASN A 503 -4.34 31.40 54.67
N ASN A 504 -3.04 31.17 54.85
CA ASN A 504 -2.49 29.95 55.50
C ASN A 504 -2.99 28.63 54.88
N ARG A 505 -3.11 28.58 53.54
CA ARG A 505 -3.45 27.34 52.83
C ARG A 505 -2.29 26.35 52.93
N GLY A 506 -2.52 25.14 53.44
CA GLY A 506 -1.43 24.19 53.67
C GLY A 506 -1.80 22.85 54.29
N GLY A 507 -3.08 22.57 54.51
CA GLY A 507 -3.53 21.25 54.95
C GLY A 507 -3.51 20.22 53.83
N ARG A 508 -3.91 18.98 54.16
CA ARG A 508 -4.15 17.91 53.18
C ARG A 508 -5.61 17.47 53.21
N PRO A 509 -6.22 17.12 52.06
CA PRO A 509 -7.57 16.56 52.05
C PRO A 509 -7.65 15.35 52.99
N GLY A 510 -8.66 15.31 53.87
CA GLY A 510 -8.83 14.25 54.87
C GLY A 510 -7.95 14.37 56.12
N GLU A 511 -7.24 15.49 56.32
CA GLU A 511 -6.51 15.77 57.56
C GLU A 511 -7.44 15.95 58.77
N MET A 512 -8.63 16.51 58.55
CA MET A 512 -9.71 16.59 59.53
C MET A 512 -10.83 15.62 59.14
N THR A 513 -11.34 14.90 60.14
CA THR A 513 -12.44 13.95 59.96
C THR A 513 -13.79 14.66 59.82
N ALA A 514 -14.77 13.99 59.22
CA ALA A 514 -16.14 14.51 59.12
C ALA A 514 -16.78 14.76 60.50
N GLU A 515 -16.43 13.96 61.50
CA GLU A 515 -16.89 14.13 62.89
C GLU A 515 -16.30 15.41 63.51
N GLU A 516 -14.99 15.64 63.36
CA GLU A 516 -14.34 16.88 63.84
C GLU A 516 -14.91 18.13 63.15
N VAL A 517 -15.18 18.05 61.85
CA VAL A 517 -15.76 19.17 61.10
C VAL A 517 -17.21 19.45 61.54
N ALA A 518 -18.00 18.42 61.85
CA ALA A 518 -19.35 18.58 62.37
C ALA A 518 -19.35 19.26 63.76
N GLU A 519 -18.34 19.01 64.60
CA GLU A 519 -18.16 19.77 65.84
C GLU A 519 -17.94 21.27 65.57
N PHE A 520 -17.11 21.61 64.58
CA PHE A 520 -16.86 23.01 64.21
C PHE A 520 -18.12 23.70 63.71
N GLU A 521 -18.94 23.03 62.90
CA GLU A 521 -20.24 23.56 62.44
C GLU A 521 -21.17 23.87 63.61
N ALA A 522 -21.26 22.98 64.62
CA ALA A 522 -22.07 23.21 65.80
C ALA A 522 -21.59 24.43 66.62
N TRP A 523 -20.27 24.65 66.72
CA TRP A 523 -19.74 25.84 67.42
C TRP A 523 -20.02 27.11 66.64
N LEU A 524 -19.92 27.05 65.31
CA LEU A 524 -20.24 28.17 64.42
C LEU A 524 -21.70 28.56 64.54
N GLU A 525 -22.61 27.60 64.53
CA GLU A 525 -24.05 27.83 64.73
C GLU A 525 -24.32 28.48 66.10
N ALA A 526 -23.75 27.93 67.18
CA ALA A 526 -23.89 28.49 68.53
C ALA A 526 -23.30 29.91 68.65
N GLY A 527 -22.26 30.22 67.89
CA GLY A 527 -21.63 31.54 67.83
C GLY A 527 -22.29 32.52 66.86
N GLY A 528 -23.43 32.16 66.25
CA GLY A 528 -24.19 33.04 65.36
C GLY A 528 -23.60 33.21 63.97
N ALA A 529 -22.78 32.26 63.50
CA ALA A 529 -22.27 32.29 62.14
C ALA A 529 -23.41 32.06 61.12
N PRO A 530 -23.47 32.84 60.02
CA PRO A 530 -24.41 32.57 58.94
C PRO A 530 -24.27 31.14 58.40
N PRO A 531 -25.35 30.42 58.07
CA PRO A 531 -25.28 29.01 57.65
C PRO A 531 -24.33 28.76 56.47
N LEU A 532 -24.29 29.69 55.50
CA LEU A 532 -23.39 29.60 54.35
C LEU A 532 -21.91 29.78 54.73
N VAL A 533 -21.62 30.57 55.77
CA VAL A 533 -20.26 30.74 56.31
C VAL A 533 -19.84 29.46 57.03
N ALA A 534 -20.73 28.87 57.83
CA ALA A 534 -20.47 27.63 58.54
C ALA A 534 -20.19 26.46 57.57
N ALA A 535 -21.05 26.29 56.56
CA ALA A 535 -20.90 25.26 55.54
C ALA A 535 -19.62 25.41 54.71
N GLU A 536 -19.24 26.65 54.35
CA GLU A 536 -18.00 26.90 53.61
C GLU A 536 -16.76 26.67 54.48
N PHE A 537 -16.80 27.05 55.76
CA PHE A 537 -15.73 26.75 56.72
C PHE A 537 -15.52 25.23 56.85
N ALA A 538 -16.61 24.49 57.04
CA ALA A 538 -16.61 23.03 57.16
C ALA A 538 -16.02 22.36 55.91
N ARG A 539 -16.48 22.79 54.74
CA ARG A 539 -16.01 22.25 53.46
C ARG A 539 -14.54 22.54 53.20
N ARG A 540 -14.09 23.79 53.41
CA ARG A 540 -12.66 24.14 53.29
C ARG A 540 -11.80 23.34 54.25
N SER A 541 -12.31 23.05 55.45
CA SER A 541 -11.66 22.18 56.42
C SER A 541 -11.52 20.73 55.88
N LEU A 542 -12.59 20.14 55.33
CA LEU A 542 -12.54 18.79 54.73
C LEU A 542 -11.65 18.70 53.49
N ASP A 543 -11.68 19.75 52.65
CA ASP A 543 -10.85 19.87 51.45
C ASP A 543 -9.37 20.09 51.78
N GLY A 544 -9.00 20.16 53.07
CA GLY A 544 -7.62 20.30 53.52
C GLY A 544 -7.05 21.68 53.26
N TRP A 545 -7.88 22.72 53.23
CA TRP A 545 -7.36 24.07 53.04
C TRP A 545 -6.44 24.46 54.19
N TRP A 546 -6.83 24.12 55.40
CA TRP A 546 -6.10 24.48 56.61
C TRP A 546 -5.66 23.22 57.34
N LEU A 547 -4.51 23.30 58.01
CA LEU A 547 -4.19 22.36 59.07
C LEU A 547 -5.25 22.49 60.17
N ARG A 548 -5.53 21.43 60.93
CA ARG A 548 -6.53 21.46 62.02
C ARG A 548 -6.34 22.65 62.97
N VAL A 549 -5.09 22.95 63.32
CA VAL A 549 -4.73 24.07 64.19
C VAL A 549 -5.02 25.44 63.59
N HIS A 550 -4.88 25.60 62.28
CA HIS A 550 -5.22 26.84 61.58
C HIS A 550 -6.74 27.06 61.52
N ALA A 551 -7.53 25.98 61.42
CA ALA A 551 -8.98 26.03 61.55
C ALA A 551 -9.41 26.49 62.96
N LEU A 552 -8.79 25.96 64.02
CA LEU A 552 -9.05 26.38 65.40
C LEU A 552 -8.70 27.85 65.65
N ASN A 553 -7.54 28.31 65.18
CA ASN A 553 -7.15 29.72 65.25
C ASN A 553 -8.15 30.66 64.57
N ARG A 554 -8.76 30.20 63.48
CA ARG A 554 -9.78 30.95 62.74
C ARG A 554 -11.08 31.08 63.52
N LEU A 555 -11.56 29.98 64.10
CA LEU A 555 -12.72 29.98 64.98
C LEU A 555 -12.51 30.95 66.14
N ALA A 556 -11.36 30.87 66.82
CA ALA A 556 -11.02 31.77 67.92
C ALA A 556 -10.95 33.24 67.48
N GLY A 557 -10.33 33.53 66.33
CA GLY A 557 -10.26 34.88 65.76
C GLY A 557 -11.63 35.46 65.37
N ALA A 558 -12.61 34.59 65.08
CA ALA A 558 -14.00 34.97 64.86
C ALA A 558 -14.82 35.08 66.17
N GLY A 559 -14.19 34.88 67.33
CA GLY A 559 -14.84 34.89 68.64
C GLY A 559 -15.62 33.60 68.96
N ILE A 560 -15.45 32.53 68.18
CA ILE A 560 -16.11 31.23 68.36
C ILE A 560 -15.32 30.41 69.37
N ARG A 561 -15.99 29.96 70.44
CA ARG A 561 -15.37 29.21 71.53
C ARG A 561 -15.76 27.74 71.48
N ARG A 562 -14.81 26.86 71.85
CA ARG A 562 -15.05 25.44 72.09
C ARG A 562 -15.90 25.25 73.36
N PRO A 563 -16.83 24.28 73.42
CA PRO A 563 -17.60 23.99 74.62
C PRO A 563 -16.74 23.57 75.84
N ASP A 564 -15.57 22.98 75.59
CA ASP A 564 -14.56 22.53 76.57
C ASP A 564 -13.38 23.51 76.71
N ALA A 565 -13.45 24.70 76.11
CA ALA A 565 -12.38 25.70 76.21
C ALA A 565 -12.23 26.21 77.66
N VAL A 566 -11.00 26.24 78.15
CA VAL A 566 -10.69 26.75 79.48
C VAL A 566 -11.00 28.26 79.53
N PRO A 567 -11.76 28.76 80.51
CA PRO A 567 -12.01 30.18 80.67
C PRO A 567 -10.71 31.00 80.70
N PRO A 568 -10.66 32.21 80.12
CA PRO A 568 -9.45 33.04 80.05
C PRO A 568 -8.73 33.25 81.39
N THR A 569 -9.49 33.35 82.48
CA THR A 569 -8.95 33.46 83.84
C THR A 569 -8.23 32.19 84.29
N GLU A 570 -8.84 31.02 84.07
CA GLU A 570 -8.26 29.72 84.43
C GLU A 570 -7.07 29.38 83.54
N ALA A 571 -7.14 29.68 82.25
CA ALA A 571 -6.04 29.47 81.30
C ALA A 571 -4.77 30.23 81.71
N ARG A 572 -4.92 31.48 82.14
CA ARG A 572 -3.81 32.33 82.63
C ARG A 572 -3.22 31.85 83.95
N GLU A 573 -4.05 31.30 84.84
CA GLU A 573 -3.59 30.69 86.09
C GLU A 573 -2.79 29.40 85.82
N MET A 574 -3.25 28.56 84.88
CA MET A 574 -2.62 27.28 84.53
C MET A 574 -1.23 27.43 83.90
N VAL A 575 -0.99 28.52 83.17
CA VAL A 575 0.33 28.86 82.60
C VAL A 575 1.15 29.80 83.50
N GLY A 576 0.60 30.15 84.67
CA GLY A 576 1.16 31.05 85.66
C GLY A 576 2.25 30.43 86.52
N GLY A 577 3.44 30.19 85.95
CA GLY A 577 4.64 29.75 86.70
C GLY A 577 5.66 30.87 86.93
N ALA A 578 6.44 30.79 88.03
CA ALA A 578 7.59 31.66 88.26
C ALA A 578 8.73 31.34 87.28
N GLY A 579 9.23 32.36 86.56
CA GLY A 579 10.32 32.23 85.58
C GLY A 579 9.90 32.29 84.10
N VAL A 580 8.60 32.29 83.79
CA VAL A 580 8.13 32.29 82.39
C VAL A 580 7.83 33.71 81.88
N PRO A 581 8.35 34.16 80.71
CA PRO A 581 8.07 35.49 80.17
C PRO A 581 6.57 35.74 79.92
N ARG A 582 6.13 36.98 80.13
CA ARG A 582 4.72 37.37 80.00
C ARG A 582 4.15 37.05 78.61
N ASP A 583 4.83 37.44 77.54
CA ASP A 583 4.37 37.24 76.17
C ASP A 583 4.21 35.75 75.80
N PHE A 584 4.98 34.87 76.44
CA PHE A 584 4.85 33.42 76.26
C PHE A 584 3.69 32.85 77.06
N ARG A 585 3.46 33.33 78.29
CA ARG A 585 2.26 32.98 79.05
C ARG A 585 1.00 33.47 78.36
N ASP A 586 1.01 34.70 77.85
CA ASP A 586 -0.11 35.27 77.11
C ASP A 586 -0.37 34.45 75.83
N GLY A 587 0.69 34.00 75.13
CA GLY A 587 0.54 33.11 73.98
C GLY A 587 0.07 31.68 74.31
N LEU A 588 0.52 31.08 75.41
CA LEU A 588 0.00 29.78 75.85
C LEU A 588 -1.43 29.87 76.38
N ALA A 589 -1.77 30.95 77.09
CA ALA A 589 -3.13 31.25 77.51
C ALA A 589 -4.03 31.44 76.28
N GLU A 590 -3.56 32.14 75.25
CA GLU A 590 -4.27 32.27 73.97
C GLU A 590 -4.48 30.90 73.31
N MET A 591 -3.48 30.00 73.33
CA MET A 591 -3.62 28.63 72.80
C MET A 591 -4.63 27.77 73.61
N LEU A 592 -4.71 27.95 74.92
CA LEU A 592 -5.70 27.30 75.79
C LEU A 592 -7.11 27.88 75.57
N GLU A 593 -7.21 29.20 75.49
CA GLU A 593 -8.45 29.95 75.25
C GLU A 593 -9.05 29.62 73.88
N SER A 594 -8.19 29.43 72.87
CA SER A 594 -8.58 29.04 71.50
C SER A 594 -8.75 27.54 71.31
N GLY A 595 -8.45 26.71 72.33
CA GLY A 595 -8.54 25.25 72.25
C GLY A 595 -7.52 24.60 71.31
N VAL A 596 -6.49 25.34 70.90
CA VAL A 596 -5.35 24.83 70.13
C VAL A 596 -4.51 23.86 70.96
N LEU A 597 -4.41 24.12 72.26
CA LEU A 597 -3.66 23.33 73.23
C LEU A 597 -4.60 22.88 74.34
N ASP A 598 -4.48 21.63 74.79
CA ASP A 598 -5.20 21.13 75.96
C ASP A 598 -4.42 21.44 77.26
N GLU A 599 -5.06 21.22 78.41
CA GLU A 599 -4.44 21.44 79.73
C GLU A 599 -3.11 20.68 79.89
N ALA A 600 -3.08 19.42 79.45
CA ALA A 600 -1.92 18.55 79.59
C ALA A 600 -0.76 19.06 78.71
N GLY A 601 -1.06 19.51 77.49
CA GLY A 601 -0.13 20.14 76.58
C GLY A 601 0.42 21.44 77.15
N ALA A 602 -0.44 22.33 77.66
CA ALA A 602 0.02 23.59 78.26
C ALA A 602 0.99 23.37 79.43
N ARG A 603 0.72 22.38 80.29
CA ARG A 603 1.65 22.00 81.36
C ARG A 603 2.99 21.49 80.83
N ARG A 604 3.00 20.67 79.77
CA ARG A 604 4.24 20.22 79.11
C ARG A 604 5.03 21.39 78.53
N TRP A 605 4.37 22.35 77.89
CA TRP A 605 5.02 23.56 77.37
C TRP A 605 5.64 24.40 78.48
N VAL A 606 4.92 24.61 79.59
CA VAL A 606 5.46 25.32 80.76
C VAL A 606 6.64 24.58 81.38
N GLU A 607 6.57 23.24 81.48
CA GLU A 607 7.64 22.41 82.03
C GLU A 607 8.92 22.45 81.16
N VAL A 608 8.80 22.21 79.85
CA VAL A 608 9.93 22.21 78.93
C VAL A 608 10.61 23.57 78.88
N PHE A 609 9.85 24.66 78.75
CA PHE A 609 10.41 26.01 78.70
C PHE A 609 10.93 26.48 80.06
N GLY A 610 10.27 26.10 81.16
CA GLY A 610 10.74 26.38 82.52
C GLY A 610 12.01 25.62 82.90
N ASN A 611 12.22 24.41 82.37
CA ASN A 611 13.43 23.62 82.57
C ASN A 611 14.57 24.06 81.63
N ALA A 612 14.26 24.42 80.39
CA ALA A 612 15.23 24.92 79.42
C ALA A 612 15.95 26.20 79.90
N GLN A 613 15.27 27.10 80.60
CA GLN A 613 15.92 28.28 81.20
C GLN A 613 16.97 27.94 82.28
N ARG A 614 16.98 26.71 82.81
CA ARG A 614 17.87 26.26 83.88
C ARG A 614 19.08 25.47 83.38
N VAL A 615 19.14 25.15 82.09
CA VAL A 615 20.18 24.30 81.48
C VAL A 615 20.89 25.06 80.36
N SER A 616 22.21 25.17 80.44
CA SER A 616 23.06 25.70 79.35
C SER A 616 23.70 24.52 78.61
N ARG A 617 23.56 24.45 77.29
CA ARG A 617 24.19 23.41 76.46
C ARG A 617 25.36 24.04 75.67
N ASP A 618 26.54 23.43 75.75
CA ASP A 618 27.78 23.93 75.12
C ASP A 618 27.84 23.72 73.58
N ALA A 619 26.81 23.11 72.98
CA ALA A 619 26.79 22.79 71.56
C ALA A 619 26.18 23.92 70.72
N ARG A 620 26.83 24.31 69.62
CA ARG A 620 26.23 25.21 68.63
C ARG A 620 25.03 24.51 67.96
N PRO A 621 23.85 25.13 67.94
CA PRO A 621 22.67 24.51 67.34
C PRO A 621 22.86 24.35 65.83
N ASP A 622 22.44 23.21 65.29
CA ASP A 622 22.38 23.00 63.84
C ASP A 622 21.37 23.98 63.24
N GLY A 623 21.85 24.90 62.40
CA GLY A 623 21.02 25.92 61.74
C GLY A 623 19.89 25.34 60.89
N ARG A 624 20.04 24.11 60.38
CA ARG A 624 19.00 23.41 59.62
C ARG A 624 17.86 22.95 60.54
N LEU A 625 18.19 22.37 61.68
CA LEU A 625 17.22 21.93 62.70
C LEU A 625 16.55 23.13 63.39
N LEU A 626 17.29 24.21 63.64
CA LEU A 626 16.73 25.46 64.14
C LEU A 626 15.66 26.03 63.19
N GLY A 627 15.98 26.07 61.89
CA GLY A 627 15.03 26.50 60.85
C GLY A 627 13.87 25.52 60.62
N GLU A 628 14.07 24.23 60.88
CA GLU A 628 13.00 23.23 60.89
C GLU A 628 12.05 23.45 62.08
N ALA A 629 12.57 23.50 63.32
CA ALA A 629 11.77 23.73 64.52
C ALA A 629 10.96 25.03 64.43
N MET A 630 11.57 26.11 63.96
CA MET A 630 10.86 27.39 63.75
C MET A 630 9.72 27.25 62.74
N ARG A 631 9.97 26.62 61.59
CA ARG A 631 8.93 26.40 60.58
C ARG A 631 7.82 25.49 61.12
N THR A 632 8.18 24.43 61.83
CA THR A 632 7.21 23.48 62.38
C THR A 632 6.35 24.11 63.47
N MET A 633 6.90 24.95 64.35
CA MET A 633 6.09 25.71 65.33
C MET A 633 5.07 26.62 64.63
N LEU A 634 5.52 27.38 63.62
CA LEU A 634 4.63 28.30 62.90
C LEU A 634 3.56 27.54 62.09
N GLN A 635 3.90 26.40 61.47
CA GLN A 635 2.94 25.51 60.81
C GLN A 635 1.97 24.90 61.81
N ALA A 636 2.44 24.53 62.98
CA ALA A 636 1.63 24.02 64.08
C ALA A 636 0.79 25.12 64.77
N GLY A 637 0.73 26.33 64.21
CA GLY A 637 -0.13 27.42 64.70
C GLY A 637 0.27 27.99 66.06
N VAL A 638 1.51 27.75 66.50
CA VAL A 638 2.07 28.35 67.71
C VAL A 638 2.16 29.87 67.53
N PRO A 639 1.63 30.69 68.46
CA PRO A 639 1.70 32.15 68.38
C PRO A 639 3.14 32.63 68.18
N ARG A 640 3.34 33.68 67.38
CA ARG A 640 4.69 34.22 67.10
C ARG A 640 5.44 34.60 68.38
N SER A 641 4.74 35.11 69.39
CA SER A 641 5.33 35.41 70.70
C SER A 641 6.01 34.20 71.34
N VAL A 642 5.38 33.03 71.22
CA VAL A 642 5.86 31.74 71.73
C VAL A 642 6.99 31.20 70.84
N ALA A 643 6.80 31.20 69.51
CA ALA A 643 7.79 30.71 68.56
C ALA A 643 9.09 31.54 68.56
N ASP A 644 9.00 32.86 68.67
CA ASP A 644 10.16 33.76 68.75
C ASP A 644 10.92 33.57 70.06
N LEU A 645 10.23 33.31 71.18
CA LEU A 645 10.91 32.98 72.43
C LEU A 645 11.64 31.64 72.31
N ALA A 646 10.98 30.60 71.78
CA ALA A 646 11.58 29.30 71.55
C ALA A 646 12.82 29.41 70.67
N PHE A 647 12.76 30.19 69.59
CA PHE A 647 13.89 30.45 68.71
C PHE A 647 15.04 31.14 69.43
N ARG A 648 14.77 32.18 70.22
CA ARG A 648 15.80 32.83 71.05
C ARG A 648 16.49 31.83 71.98
N MET A 649 15.72 30.96 72.64
CA MET A 649 16.27 29.94 73.55
C MET A 649 17.09 28.88 72.80
N MET A 650 16.63 28.43 71.64
CA MET A 650 17.39 27.51 70.79
C MET A 650 18.70 28.13 70.29
N THR A 651 18.68 29.41 69.87
CA THR A 651 19.91 30.13 69.47
C THR A 651 20.88 30.35 70.63
N ALA A 652 20.36 30.47 71.85
CA ALA A 652 21.15 30.62 73.07
C ALA A 652 21.66 29.27 73.63
N GLY A 653 21.30 28.14 73.02
CA GLY A 653 21.70 26.80 73.47
C GLY A 653 20.99 26.33 74.75
N THR A 654 19.90 26.98 75.17
CA THR A 654 19.16 26.62 76.38
C THR A 654 18.02 25.63 76.11
N LEU A 655 17.58 25.53 74.85
CA LEU A 655 16.53 24.62 74.38
C LEU A 655 17.01 23.89 73.13
N ALA A 656 16.88 22.57 73.04
CA ALA A 656 17.23 21.87 71.80
C ALA A 656 16.08 21.95 70.77
N PRO A 657 16.37 22.18 69.47
CA PRO A 657 15.37 22.09 68.41
C PRO A 657 14.58 20.78 68.40
N GLU A 658 15.21 19.66 68.75
CA GLU A 658 14.60 18.34 68.84
C GLU A 658 13.56 18.25 69.96
N GLU A 659 13.78 18.95 71.09
CA GLU A 659 12.82 19.00 72.20
C GLU A 659 11.58 19.79 71.80
N VAL A 660 11.74 20.88 71.03
CA VAL A 660 10.62 21.64 70.47
C VAL A 660 9.81 20.76 69.51
N LEU A 661 10.49 20.02 68.63
CA LEU A 661 9.82 19.11 67.70
C LEU A 661 9.10 17.94 68.41
N SER A 662 9.66 17.41 69.51
CA SER A 662 9.00 16.40 70.35
C SER A 662 7.77 16.98 71.06
N LEU A 663 7.92 18.16 71.65
CA LEU A 663 6.86 18.86 72.36
C LEU A 663 5.66 19.14 71.45
N LEU A 664 5.89 19.50 70.19
CA LEU A 664 4.83 19.68 69.19
C LEU A 664 4.06 18.38 68.92
N ARG A 665 4.74 17.23 68.88
CA ARG A 665 4.08 15.92 68.68
C ARG A 665 3.29 15.48 69.90
N GLU A 666 3.90 15.57 71.08
CA GLU A 666 3.29 15.17 72.35
C GLU A 666 2.11 16.07 72.75
N SER A 667 2.07 17.30 72.25
CA SER A 667 0.95 18.24 72.48
C SER A 667 -0.16 18.08 71.44
N GLY A 668 -0.08 17.10 70.53
CA GLY A 668 -1.06 16.90 69.47
C GLY A 668 -1.05 18.00 68.38
N LEU A 669 -0.09 18.91 68.44
CA LEU A 669 0.08 20.02 67.49
C LEU A 669 0.77 19.57 66.19
N ARG A 670 1.35 18.38 66.16
CA ARG A 670 1.92 17.71 64.99
C ARG A 670 1.58 16.22 65.01
N ARG A 671 0.95 15.70 63.95
CA ARG A 671 0.89 14.26 63.67
C ARG A 671 2.04 13.88 62.73
N ASP A 672 2.67 12.73 62.97
CA ASP A 672 3.80 12.21 62.17
C ASP A 672 3.36 11.79 60.76
#